data_AF-A0A496APA2-F1
#
_entry.id   AF-A0A496APA2-F1
#
_cell.length_a   1.000
_cell.length_b   1.000
_cell.length_c   1.000
_cell.angle_alpha   90.00
_cell.angle_beta   90.00
_cell.angle_gamma   90.00
#
_symmetry.space_group_name_H-M   'P 1'
#
loop_
_entity.id
_entity.type
_entity.pdbx_description
1 polymer ?
#
loop_
_entity_poly.entity_id
_entity_poly.type
_entity_poly.pdbx_seq_one_letter_code
_entity_poly.pdbx_strand_id
1 'polypeptide(L)'
;MKNEDIGLIQRILSGDESAFTVLVDRHREWIHSLAWREIGDFHAAQEITQDTFIQAFKSLPTLRDPNRFLGWLYVIAKRQCIEWLRRKPATMQSLDAMSKIELEQIFYTRYLEKERTQASAGELRDVVERLLRKLPETERSVMVLHYFSGLTCEEVSAHLDVSLNTVKSRLYRARKRLEQEEAMLRENLSPNLLKSDPRYISIQATAATETGEHIAEGGFDLCETDKVFTSVSSRTTGIGGDYPRPMYMLLHYVNHGSDIDLFRFPLVDGSCWVQEGPHKSEATTTLDGDRETVKVSAGIFRACLKHKTVFTEADVDDPDAESQNAFINGTRYLWFAEGVGLVKMRYEHSNGIVTEGELLEYKMPDEAQEYLPVQVGTVWTYRWHSDYREEAVIEDWCVIRNFSEPKEFDNPVELASARYQVKVDADEPRLAHVRCVLTPKIDSGTKADQKLLRLSMSHFGTEWLYDGYARYLQDLTVIDANGNILQVEEIGKTQWIVEVEDESPVTLHYKVLLNHDERDWPFGRNEAPYAQENCVFWPGYALFIVGEVKDIELKVDVPESWHVSTPWDQVEPNEHHFVCEDQDDLMFAYLVLGEYGKSRAKVGDTEVIVALGGRFKASISEVQGTVESLLKGYATVHGSTPKGQILFVANPYGEKGYLGGGASRRSITAHIGGELDETSRRFWLPLVSHVVGYVWSGQSGINSKEQEYWFSAGFTQYYSKIIAVRLGLTSESNFLRDFERTWESYLSRQGELAIREAGEDKTANRELVYDGGCLVAAALDLQIRKRTQNRSSLDDVMQQMYQAFGLTDDVFTMNDVIRIISQIAGEDFKPFFNEYVAGTERLPLEEYFRDAGLDVEIEFGERLPNLEYILFEMLHIYSFGGPTGGGMFIHHSPQYRDDDELTHINGTPVKFFDDIRKIAKDWKSGDVVELTLKREGKEVILPITLSGDTSKRPPLETGVIDVTITKRTDNTDLQRAIWSGILRDKGEIDERSS
;
A
#
# COMPACT_ATOMS: atom_id res chain seq x y z
N MET A 1 -22.76 -2.16 17.61
CA MET A 1 -22.56 -2.44 19.05
C MET A 1 -22.47 -3.96 19.22
N LYS A 2 -21.51 -4.51 19.98
CA LYS A 2 -21.26 -5.97 20.04
C LYS A 2 -22.39 -6.71 20.79
N ASN A 3 -23.00 -7.71 20.14
CA ASN A 3 -24.09 -8.56 20.66
C ASN A 3 -23.76 -9.28 22.00
N GLU A 4 -22.47 -9.40 22.34
CA GLU A 4 -22.00 -10.13 23.54
C GLU A 4 -22.34 -9.46 24.88
N ASP A 5 -22.32 -8.12 24.96
CA ASP A 5 -22.60 -7.42 26.23
C ASP A 5 -24.06 -7.58 26.65
N ILE A 6 -24.97 -7.66 25.67
CA ILE A 6 -26.40 -7.92 25.91
C ILE A 6 -26.58 -9.31 26.51
N GLY A 7 -25.88 -10.31 25.97
CA GLY A 7 -25.89 -11.68 26.50
C GLY A 7 -25.35 -11.76 27.93
N LEU A 8 -24.28 -11.03 28.23
CA LEU A 8 -23.74 -10.93 29.59
C LEU A 8 -24.74 -10.27 30.55
N ILE A 9 -25.36 -9.17 30.15
CA ILE A 9 -26.38 -8.47 30.96
C ILE A 9 -27.57 -9.39 31.27
N GLN A 10 -28.06 -10.14 30.28
CA GLN A 10 -29.17 -11.09 30.48
C GLN A 10 -28.79 -12.23 31.44
N ARG A 11 -27.55 -12.73 31.39
CA ARG A 11 -27.03 -13.72 32.33
C ARG A 11 -26.93 -13.17 33.75
N ILE A 12 -26.50 -11.93 33.92
CA ILE A 12 -26.43 -11.28 35.23
C ILE A 12 -27.84 -11.08 35.82
N LEU A 13 -28.80 -10.65 34.99
CA LEU A 13 -30.20 -10.49 35.40
C LEU A 13 -30.88 -11.82 35.74
N SER A 14 -30.37 -12.95 35.22
CA SER A 14 -30.83 -14.31 35.56
C SER A 14 -30.06 -14.95 36.73
N GLY A 15 -29.17 -14.19 37.39
CA GLY A 15 -28.50 -14.58 38.63
C GLY A 15 -27.06 -15.09 38.49
N ASP A 16 -26.47 -15.02 37.29
CA ASP A 16 -25.06 -15.36 37.07
C ASP A 16 -24.16 -14.15 37.35
N GLU A 17 -23.74 -14.00 38.60
CA GLU A 17 -22.88 -12.89 39.04
C GLU A 17 -21.48 -12.93 38.38
N SER A 18 -21.02 -14.10 37.94
CA SER A 18 -19.70 -14.25 37.30
C SER A 18 -19.62 -13.54 35.94
N ALA A 19 -20.75 -13.41 35.25
CA ALA A 19 -20.86 -12.66 34.01
C ALA A 19 -20.64 -11.15 34.21
N PHE A 20 -20.84 -10.62 35.43
CA PHE A 20 -20.54 -9.21 35.71
C PHE A 20 -19.05 -8.93 35.74
N THR A 21 -18.22 -9.87 36.20
CA THR A 21 -16.76 -9.73 36.16
C THR A 21 -16.24 -9.53 34.74
N VAL A 22 -16.81 -10.24 33.76
CA VAL A 22 -16.47 -10.08 32.34
C VAL A 22 -16.85 -8.70 31.82
N LEU A 23 -18.01 -8.15 32.24
CA LEU A 23 -18.39 -6.77 31.91
C LEU A 23 -17.46 -5.75 32.56
N VAL A 24 -17.02 -5.98 33.80
CA VAL A 24 -16.05 -5.09 34.46
C VAL A 24 -14.72 -5.13 33.73
N ASP A 25 -14.15 -6.30 33.45
CA ASP A 25 -12.84 -6.40 32.80
C ASP A 25 -12.84 -5.78 31.40
N ARG A 26 -13.96 -5.89 30.68
CA ARG A 26 -14.12 -5.30 29.35
C ARG A 26 -14.18 -3.77 29.38
N HIS A 27 -14.81 -3.18 30.40
CA HIS A 27 -15.13 -1.75 30.42
C HIS A 27 -14.38 -0.94 31.49
N ARG A 28 -13.60 -1.59 32.37
CA ARG A 28 -12.90 -0.93 33.48
C ARG A 28 -11.91 0.13 33.03
N GLU A 29 -11.15 -0.14 31.99
CA GLU A 29 -10.11 0.78 31.50
C GLU A 29 -10.73 2.04 30.89
N TRP A 30 -11.86 1.90 30.22
CA TRP A 30 -12.64 3.01 29.70
C TRP A 30 -13.20 3.90 30.82
N ILE A 31 -13.84 3.31 31.83
CA ILE A 31 -14.39 4.08 32.97
C ILE A 31 -13.28 4.70 33.81
N HIS A 32 -12.14 4.01 33.97
CA HIS A 32 -10.96 4.56 34.63
C HIS A 32 -10.40 5.78 33.92
N SER A 33 -10.25 5.69 32.61
CA SER A 33 -9.79 6.80 31.78
C SER A 33 -10.76 7.98 31.87
N LEU A 34 -12.07 7.71 31.89
CA LEU A 34 -13.10 8.73 32.07
C LEU A 34 -12.99 9.41 33.44
N ALA A 35 -12.90 8.64 34.53
CA ALA A 35 -12.79 9.18 35.88
C ALA A 35 -11.49 9.99 36.08
N TRP A 36 -10.39 9.52 35.52
CA TRP A 36 -9.09 10.21 35.59
C TRP A 36 -9.13 11.55 34.86
N ARG A 37 -9.76 11.63 33.69
CA ARG A 37 -9.93 12.89 32.96
C ARG A 37 -10.70 13.95 33.75
N GLU A 38 -11.70 13.52 34.53
CA GLU A 38 -12.58 14.42 35.28
C GLU A 38 -11.96 14.89 36.61
N ILE A 39 -11.07 14.09 37.20
CA ILE A 39 -10.54 14.32 38.55
C ILE A 39 -9.07 14.73 38.55
N GLY A 40 -8.29 14.30 37.55
CA GLY A 40 -6.87 14.58 37.40
C GLY A 40 -5.95 13.84 38.37
N ASP A 41 -6.50 13.00 39.27
CA ASP A 41 -5.77 12.18 40.24
C ASP A 41 -5.99 10.70 39.93
N PHE A 42 -4.89 9.97 39.71
CA PHE A 42 -4.91 8.58 39.26
C PHE A 42 -5.51 7.63 40.31
N HIS A 43 -5.18 7.82 41.59
CA HIS A 43 -5.68 6.94 42.65
C HIS A 43 -7.16 7.20 42.94
N ALA A 44 -7.58 8.46 42.91
CA ALA A 44 -8.99 8.82 43.01
C ALA A 44 -9.81 8.28 41.83
N ALA A 45 -9.25 8.30 40.60
CA ALA A 45 -9.89 7.71 39.43
C ALA A 45 -10.11 6.21 39.58
N GLN A 46 -9.15 5.50 40.16
CA GLN A 46 -9.26 4.06 40.44
C GLN A 46 -10.39 3.76 41.43
N GLU A 47 -10.50 4.53 42.50
CA GLU A 47 -11.58 4.40 43.49
C GLU A 47 -12.96 4.69 42.87
N ILE A 48 -13.07 5.77 42.09
CA ILE A 48 -14.32 6.14 41.40
C ILE A 48 -14.73 5.09 40.37
N THR A 49 -13.77 4.46 39.69
CA THR A 49 -14.04 3.38 38.74
C THR A 49 -14.64 2.17 39.45
N GLN A 50 -14.05 1.78 40.58
CA GLN A 50 -14.56 0.68 41.39
C GLN A 50 -15.98 0.99 41.88
N ASP A 51 -16.20 2.18 42.42
CA ASP A 51 -17.51 2.64 42.89
C ASP A 51 -18.55 2.69 41.77
N THR A 52 -18.13 3.05 40.56
CA THR A 52 -18.99 3.08 39.37
C THR A 52 -19.50 1.68 39.03
N PHE A 53 -18.63 0.67 38.98
CA PHE A 53 -19.06 -0.70 38.69
C PHE A 53 -19.86 -1.32 39.84
N ILE A 54 -19.55 -1.00 41.10
CA ILE A 54 -20.38 -1.41 42.24
C ILE A 54 -21.80 -0.83 42.13
N GLN A 55 -21.91 0.45 41.77
CA GLN A 55 -23.21 1.10 41.59
C GLN A 55 -23.95 0.59 40.36
N ALA A 56 -23.21 0.30 39.28
CA ALA A 56 -23.74 -0.33 38.08
C ALA A 56 -24.30 -1.72 38.39
N PHE A 57 -23.59 -2.57 39.13
CA PHE A 57 -24.10 -3.88 39.52
C PHE A 57 -25.44 -3.78 40.27
N LYS A 58 -25.50 -2.91 41.29
CA LYS A 58 -26.71 -2.69 42.10
C LYS A 58 -27.88 -2.14 41.29
N SER A 59 -27.59 -1.32 40.29
CA SER A 59 -28.62 -0.60 39.51
C SER A 59 -28.97 -1.32 38.21
N LEU A 60 -28.25 -2.38 37.83
CA LEU A 60 -28.40 -3.09 36.56
C LEU A 60 -29.84 -3.57 36.30
N PRO A 61 -30.62 -4.04 37.28
CA PRO A 61 -32.03 -4.40 37.08
C PRO A 61 -32.93 -3.23 36.63
N THR A 62 -32.47 -1.98 36.77
CA THR A 62 -33.21 -0.78 36.33
C THR A 62 -32.93 -0.40 34.88
N LEU A 63 -31.97 -1.04 34.22
CA LEU A 63 -31.65 -0.83 32.81
C LEU A 63 -32.75 -1.42 31.93
N ARG A 64 -33.58 -0.53 31.35
CA ARG A 64 -34.74 -0.93 30.54
C ARG A 64 -34.39 -1.46 29.15
N ASP A 65 -33.24 -1.02 28.63
CA ASP A 65 -32.76 -1.39 27.30
C ASP A 65 -31.27 -1.75 27.39
N PRO A 66 -30.91 -3.05 27.29
CA PRO A 66 -29.54 -3.51 27.31
C PRO A 66 -28.66 -2.86 26.23
N ASN A 67 -29.24 -2.40 25.11
CA ASN A 67 -28.49 -1.70 24.07
C ASN A 67 -27.94 -0.35 24.52
N ARG A 68 -28.39 0.17 25.67
CA ARG A 68 -27.96 1.45 26.22
C ARG A 68 -26.97 1.29 27.37
N PHE A 69 -26.46 0.08 27.62
CA PHE A 69 -25.61 -0.20 28.76
C PHE A 69 -24.40 0.73 28.89
N LEU A 70 -23.68 0.99 27.79
CA LEU A 70 -22.52 1.88 27.83
C LEU A 70 -22.90 3.33 28.14
N GLY A 71 -23.96 3.86 27.50
CA GLY A 71 -24.47 5.20 27.79
C GLY A 71 -24.98 5.32 29.24
N TRP A 72 -25.62 4.26 29.75
CA TRP A 72 -26.09 4.18 31.12
C TRP A 72 -24.93 4.09 32.14
N LEU A 73 -23.91 3.28 31.86
CA LEU A 73 -22.71 3.14 32.69
C LEU A 73 -21.89 4.44 32.73
N TYR A 74 -21.80 5.14 31.60
CA TYR A 74 -21.19 6.47 31.51
C TYR A 74 -21.88 7.48 32.44
N VAL A 75 -23.21 7.48 32.48
CA VAL A 75 -23.97 8.39 33.37
C VAL A 75 -23.70 8.09 34.84
N ILE A 76 -23.59 6.81 35.22
CA ILE A 76 -23.22 6.41 36.58
C ILE A 76 -21.81 6.91 36.90
N ALA A 77 -20.84 6.68 36.01
CA ALA A 77 -19.46 7.12 36.18
C ALA A 77 -19.34 8.63 36.39
N LYS A 78 -20.00 9.40 35.52
CA LYS A 78 -19.99 10.87 35.58
C LYS A 78 -20.61 11.39 36.88
N ARG A 79 -21.66 10.72 37.37
CA ARG A 79 -22.27 11.05 38.68
C ARG A 79 -21.31 10.78 39.83
N GLN A 80 -20.56 9.68 39.81
CA GLN A 80 -19.56 9.36 40.83
C GLN A 80 -18.41 10.37 40.83
N CYS A 81 -17.94 10.82 39.67
CA CYS A 81 -16.95 11.91 39.58
C CYS A 81 -17.46 13.22 40.20
N ILE A 82 -18.71 13.61 39.90
CA ILE A 82 -19.31 14.85 40.44
C ILE A 82 -19.47 14.76 41.97
N GLU A 83 -19.90 13.60 42.47
CA GLU A 83 -20.05 13.36 43.91
C GLU A 83 -18.69 13.39 44.62
N TRP A 84 -17.66 12.81 44.01
CA TRP A 84 -16.28 12.89 44.52
C TRP A 84 -15.76 14.32 44.61
N LEU A 85 -15.97 15.14 43.57
CA LEU A 85 -15.58 16.55 43.56
C LEU A 85 -16.34 17.38 44.60
N ARG A 86 -17.62 17.05 44.87
CA ARG A 86 -18.43 17.72 45.90
C ARG A 86 -18.00 17.41 47.33
N ARG A 87 -17.32 16.28 47.57
CA ARG A 87 -16.86 15.85 48.90
C ARG A 87 -15.53 16.50 49.35
N LYS A 88 -14.86 17.26 48.47
CA LYS A 88 -13.60 17.97 48.80
C LYS A 88 -13.86 19.39 49.34
N PRO A 89 -13.33 19.80 50.51
CA PRO A 89 -13.39 21.19 50.97
C PRO A 89 -12.50 22.11 50.13
N ALA A 90 -12.98 23.33 49.87
CA ALA A 90 -12.27 24.37 49.14
C ALA A 90 -10.96 24.78 49.83
N THR A 91 -9.86 24.76 49.08
CA THR A 91 -8.65 25.55 49.40
C THR A 91 -8.14 26.18 48.10
N MET A 92 -8.47 27.48 47.94
CA MET A 92 -7.78 28.52 47.15
C MET A 92 -6.26 28.49 47.46
N GLN A 93 -5.27 28.79 46.61
CA GLN A 93 -4.99 29.57 45.37
C GLN A 93 -3.60 29.07 44.88
N SER A 94 -2.99 29.33 43.71
CA SER A 94 -2.96 30.46 42.77
C SER A 94 -2.39 30.02 41.42
N LEU A 95 -2.73 30.76 40.36
CA LEU A 95 -2.28 30.68 38.98
C LEU A 95 -0.82 31.19 38.82
N ASP A 96 0.03 30.41 38.12
CA ASP A 96 0.79 30.85 36.92
C ASP A 96 1.80 29.76 36.47
N ALA A 97 1.52 29.09 35.35
CA ALA A 97 2.47 28.61 34.35
C ALA A 97 1.70 27.95 33.19
N MET A 98 2.15 28.22 31.97
CA MET A 98 1.52 27.97 30.68
C MET A 98 1.37 26.48 30.30
N SER A 99 0.55 26.29 29.25
CA SER A 99 0.32 25.09 28.42
C SER A 99 -0.24 23.84 29.11
N LYS A 100 -1.54 23.88 29.42
CA LYS A 100 -2.35 22.69 29.72
C LYS A 100 -3.11 22.14 28.50
N ILE A 101 -2.70 22.54 27.29
CA ILE A 101 -3.33 22.15 26.01
C ILE A 101 -2.62 20.93 25.37
N GLU A 102 -1.37 20.62 25.72
CA GLU A 102 -0.63 19.52 25.05
C GLU A 102 -0.82 18.13 25.68
N LEU A 103 -1.39 18.03 26.88
CA LEU A 103 -1.67 16.73 27.52
C LEU A 103 -3.11 16.24 27.31
N GLU A 104 -4.03 17.13 26.91
CA GLU A 104 -5.39 16.76 26.50
C GLU A 104 -5.44 16.12 25.09
N GLN A 105 -4.46 16.42 24.22
CA GLN A 105 -4.34 15.80 22.89
C GLN A 105 -3.77 14.37 22.91
N ILE A 106 -2.91 14.00 23.85
CA ILE A 106 -2.16 12.73 23.79
C ILE A 106 -3.00 11.51 24.23
N PHE A 107 -3.96 11.67 25.15
CA PHE A 107 -4.75 10.54 25.65
C PHE A 107 -6.16 10.40 25.04
N TYR A 108 -6.73 11.48 24.48
CA TYR A 108 -7.94 11.38 23.64
C TYR A 108 -7.62 10.65 22.33
N THR A 109 -6.43 10.87 21.78
CA THR A 109 -5.91 10.21 20.57
C THR A 109 -5.70 8.70 20.80
N ARG A 110 -5.10 8.28 21.93
CA ARG A 110 -4.79 6.86 22.18
C ARG A 110 -5.96 5.93 22.52
N TYR A 111 -7.06 6.44 23.09
CA TYR A 111 -8.27 5.63 23.31
C TYR A 111 -9.10 5.53 22.02
N LEU A 112 -9.12 6.58 21.19
CA LEU A 112 -9.73 6.54 19.86
C LEU A 112 -8.90 5.73 18.85
N GLU A 113 -7.58 5.63 19.04
CA GLU A 113 -6.68 4.77 18.24
C GLU A 113 -7.01 3.28 18.29
N LYS A 114 -7.67 2.80 19.34
CA LYS A 114 -8.09 1.40 19.45
C LYS A 114 -9.44 1.12 18.76
N GLU A 115 -10.20 2.15 18.38
CA GLU A 115 -11.40 2.09 17.52
C GLU A 115 -11.15 2.71 16.12
N ARG A 116 -9.93 3.20 15.83
CA ARG A 116 -9.55 3.89 14.58
C ARG A 116 -9.38 2.97 13.37
N THR A 117 -9.55 1.66 13.53
CA THR A 117 -9.34 0.67 12.45
C THR A 117 -10.51 0.56 11.46
N GLN A 118 -11.34 1.61 11.34
CA GLN A 118 -12.31 1.79 10.26
C GLN A 118 -12.20 3.24 9.76
N ALA A 119 -11.55 3.41 8.60
CA ALA A 119 -11.17 4.70 8.02
C ALA A 119 -12.37 5.62 7.69
N SER A 120 -13.60 5.10 7.60
CA SER A 120 -14.82 5.88 7.30
C SER A 120 -15.40 6.60 8.53
N ALA A 121 -15.25 6.05 9.74
CA ALA A 121 -15.88 6.58 10.95
C ALA A 121 -15.15 7.78 11.57
N GLY A 122 -13.84 7.90 11.34
CA GLY A 122 -13.00 9.00 11.85
C GLY A 122 -13.35 10.35 11.22
N GLU A 123 -13.55 10.38 9.90
CA GLU A 123 -13.83 11.61 9.16
C GLU A 123 -15.21 12.18 9.48
N LEU A 124 -16.24 11.32 9.61
CA LEU A 124 -17.60 11.72 10.00
C LEU A 124 -17.59 12.33 11.42
N ARG A 125 -16.79 11.74 12.31
CA ARG A 125 -16.66 12.14 13.70
C ARG A 125 -15.96 13.50 13.84
N ASP A 126 -14.94 13.78 13.06
CA ASP A 126 -14.25 15.09 13.02
C ASP A 126 -15.15 16.20 12.45
N VAL A 127 -16.00 15.87 11.48
CA VAL A 127 -17.03 16.79 10.96
C VAL A 127 -18.09 17.10 12.03
N VAL A 128 -18.61 16.07 12.70
CA VAL A 128 -19.59 16.22 13.79
C VAL A 128 -18.99 17.01 14.96
N GLU A 129 -17.72 16.80 15.30
CA GLU A 129 -17.05 17.56 16.36
C GLU A 129 -16.88 19.04 15.99
N ARG A 130 -16.45 19.33 14.75
CA ARG A 130 -16.38 20.71 14.24
C ARG A 130 -17.74 21.40 14.25
N LEU A 131 -18.80 20.70 13.84
CA LEU A 131 -20.18 21.20 13.87
C LEU A 131 -20.65 21.53 15.29
N LEU A 132 -20.45 20.61 16.22
CA LEU A 132 -20.84 20.81 17.61
C LEU A 132 -20.06 21.98 18.23
N ARG A 133 -18.78 22.18 17.88
CA ARG A 133 -17.98 23.34 18.34
C ARG A 133 -18.55 24.68 17.88
N LYS A 134 -19.23 24.75 16.71
CA LYS A 134 -19.90 25.98 16.23
C LYS A 134 -21.15 26.34 17.02
N LEU A 135 -21.74 25.40 17.77
CA LEU A 135 -22.90 25.69 18.63
C LEU A 135 -22.47 26.41 19.92
N PRO A 136 -23.28 27.35 20.44
CA PRO A 136 -23.14 27.84 21.81
C PRO A 136 -23.15 26.69 22.82
N GLU A 137 -22.33 26.77 23.86
CA GLU A 137 -22.14 25.70 24.85
C GLU A 137 -23.47 25.16 25.41
N THR A 138 -24.42 26.04 25.72
CA THR A 138 -25.73 25.65 26.25
C THR A 138 -26.61 24.88 25.25
N GLU A 139 -26.43 25.09 23.95
CA GLU A 139 -27.14 24.39 22.87
C GLU A 139 -26.44 23.06 22.55
N ARG A 140 -25.09 23.07 22.56
CA ARG A 140 -24.24 21.89 22.41
C ARG A 140 -24.48 20.85 23.51
N SER A 141 -24.51 21.27 24.77
CA SER A 141 -24.72 20.36 25.92
C SER A 141 -26.07 19.67 25.86
N VAL A 142 -27.12 20.37 25.40
CA VAL A 142 -28.45 19.79 25.23
C VAL A 142 -28.48 18.80 24.05
N MET A 143 -27.78 19.10 22.94
CA MET A 143 -27.63 18.18 21.80
C MET A 143 -26.88 16.90 22.20
N VAL A 144 -25.76 17.03 22.91
CA VAL A 144 -24.95 15.88 23.35
C VAL A 144 -25.75 14.98 24.28
N LEU A 145 -26.37 15.54 25.32
CA LEU A 145 -27.14 14.75 26.28
C LEU A 145 -28.38 14.08 25.66
N HIS A 146 -29.06 14.75 24.72
CA HIS A 146 -30.26 14.21 24.09
C HIS A 146 -29.96 13.15 23.02
N TYR A 147 -29.05 13.46 22.08
CA TYR A 147 -28.81 12.61 20.91
C TYR A 147 -27.69 11.60 21.13
N PHE A 148 -26.62 11.97 21.86
CA PHE A 148 -25.47 11.10 22.06
C PHE A 148 -25.55 10.33 23.37
N SER A 149 -26.17 10.89 24.41
CA SER A 149 -26.41 10.20 25.69
C SER A 149 -27.81 9.59 25.80
N GLY A 150 -28.67 9.75 24.78
CA GLY A 150 -29.98 9.10 24.68
C GLY A 150 -31.01 9.53 25.73
N LEU A 151 -30.76 10.64 26.44
CA LEU A 151 -31.64 11.14 27.51
C LEU A 151 -32.89 11.81 26.92
N THR A 152 -34.04 11.64 27.57
CA THR A 152 -35.25 12.38 27.19
C THR A 152 -35.12 13.87 27.51
N CYS A 153 -35.95 14.72 26.91
CA CYS A 153 -35.91 16.16 27.19
C CYS A 153 -36.17 16.47 28.68
N GLU A 154 -36.97 15.63 29.35
CA GLU A 154 -37.26 15.69 30.79
C GLU A 154 -36.03 15.31 31.62
N GLU A 155 -35.29 14.30 31.20
CA GLU A 155 -34.05 13.87 31.86
C GLU A 155 -32.94 14.91 31.65
N VAL A 156 -32.82 15.50 30.46
CA VAL A 156 -31.89 16.62 30.19
C VAL A 156 -32.26 17.86 30.99
N SER A 157 -33.56 18.13 31.15
CA SER A 157 -34.08 19.25 31.97
C SER A 157 -33.70 19.09 33.43
N ALA A 158 -33.87 17.89 33.98
CA ALA A 158 -33.45 17.56 35.34
C ALA A 158 -31.92 17.56 35.49
N HIS A 159 -31.18 17.13 34.46
CA HIS A 159 -29.73 17.03 34.48
C HIS A 159 -29.03 18.39 34.42
N LEU A 160 -29.57 19.33 33.64
CA LEU A 160 -29.00 20.66 33.45
C LEU A 160 -29.62 21.74 34.36
N ASP A 161 -30.56 21.36 35.22
CA ASP A 161 -31.34 22.26 36.09
C ASP A 161 -31.96 23.45 35.34
N VAL A 162 -32.59 23.15 34.20
CA VAL A 162 -33.29 24.13 33.35
C VAL A 162 -34.68 23.62 33.00
N SER A 163 -35.61 24.52 32.71
CA SER A 163 -36.98 24.10 32.37
C SER A 163 -37.03 23.24 31.10
N LEU A 164 -38.01 22.32 31.02
CA LEU A 164 -38.25 21.49 29.84
C LEU A 164 -38.41 22.33 28.55
N ASN A 165 -39.05 23.50 28.67
CA ASN A 165 -39.21 24.44 27.55
C ASN A 165 -37.88 25.05 27.11
N THR A 166 -36.96 25.28 28.05
CA THR A 166 -35.59 25.74 27.76
C THR A 166 -34.80 24.67 27.00
N VAL A 167 -34.91 23.39 27.39
CA VAL A 167 -34.29 22.27 26.67
C VAL A 167 -34.83 22.17 25.24
N LYS A 168 -36.15 22.16 25.06
CA LYS A 168 -36.80 22.10 23.74
C LYS A 168 -36.40 23.29 22.84
N SER A 169 -36.37 24.49 23.41
CA SER A 169 -35.93 25.71 22.70
C SER A 169 -34.46 25.68 22.29
N ARG A 170 -33.58 25.13 23.15
CA ARG A 170 -32.15 24.98 22.84
C ARG A 170 -31.90 23.91 21.78
N LEU A 171 -32.60 22.76 21.84
CA LEU A 171 -32.56 21.74 20.76
C LEU A 171 -33.01 22.32 19.43
N TYR A 172 -34.12 23.07 19.43
CA TYR A 172 -34.64 23.69 18.21
C TYR A 172 -33.65 24.68 17.60
N ARG A 173 -33.05 25.56 18.42
CA ARG A 173 -32.03 26.51 17.95
C ARG A 173 -30.75 25.83 17.46
N ALA A 174 -30.30 24.80 18.18
CA ALA A 174 -29.15 24.01 17.79
C ALA A 174 -29.35 23.37 16.40
N ARG A 175 -30.50 22.72 16.18
CA ARG A 175 -30.84 22.13 14.87
C ARG A 175 -30.88 23.17 13.75
N LYS A 176 -31.56 24.29 13.97
CA LYS A 176 -31.66 25.35 12.96
C LYS A 176 -30.31 25.98 12.59
N ARG A 177 -29.38 26.09 13.55
CA ARG A 177 -28.01 26.57 13.28
C ARG A 177 -27.20 25.55 12.50
N LEU A 178 -27.35 24.27 12.80
CA LEU A 178 -26.66 23.20 12.07
C LEU A 178 -27.22 23.03 10.65
N GLU A 179 -28.53 23.22 10.42
CA GLU A 179 -29.14 23.23 9.08
C GLU A 179 -28.53 24.31 8.17
N GLN A 180 -28.14 25.46 8.71
CA GLN A 180 -27.49 26.54 7.94
C GLN A 180 -26.05 26.19 7.53
N GLU A 181 -25.41 25.25 8.23
CA GLU A 181 -24.05 24.78 7.96
C GLU A 181 -24.04 23.54 7.03
N GLU A 182 -25.21 22.94 6.76
CA GLU A 182 -25.38 21.74 5.92
C GLU A 182 -24.89 21.97 4.48
N ALA A 183 -25.17 23.14 3.90
CA ALA A 183 -24.75 23.48 2.54
C ALA A 183 -23.21 23.57 2.42
N MET A 184 -22.56 24.26 3.35
CA MET A 184 -21.09 24.36 3.40
C MET A 184 -20.41 23.02 3.67
N LEU A 185 -21.09 22.09 4.34
CA LEU A 185 -20.54 20.76 4.62
C LEU A 185 -20.63 19.82 3.42
N ARG A 186 -21.72 19.87 2.64
CA ARG A 186 -21.80 19.09 1.40
C ARG A 186 -20.68 19.43 0.41
N GLU A 187 -20.19 20.67 0.45
CA GLU A 187 -19.07 21.15 -0.36
C GLU A 187 -17.70 20.76 0.20
N ASN A 188 -17.59 20.39 1.49
CA ASN A 188 -16.32 20.16 2.20
C ASN A 188 -16.20 18.76 2.85
N LEU A 189 -17.12 17.84 2.53
CA LEU A 189 -17.04 16.44 2.95
C LEU A 189 -15.94 15.75 2.14
N SER A 190 -15.10 14.94 2.81
CA SER A 190 -14.10 14.12 2.15
C SER A 190 -14.78 13.12 1.18
N PRO A 191 -14.14 12.77 0.04
CA PRO A 191 -14.67 11.79 -0.90
C PRO A 191 -15.03 10.44 -0.26
N ASN A 192 -14.40 10.08 0.86
CA ASN A 192 -14.63 8.83 1.57
C ASN A 192 -15.98 8.77 2.32
N LEU A 193 -16.57 9.90 2.72
CA LEU A 193 -17.90 9.94 3.32
C LEU A 193 -19.02 9.82 2.28
N LEU A 194 -18.82 10.41 1.10
CA LEU A 194 -19.79 10.39 0.00
C LEU A 194 -19.94 9.00 -0.63
N LYS A 195 -18.88 8.17 -0.55
CA LYS A 195 -18.88 6.75 -0.98
C LYS A 195 -19.90 5.86 -0.27
N SER A 196 -20.43 6.28 0.88
CA SER A 196 -21.43 5.56 1.67
C SER A 196 -22.89 5.95 1.34
N ASP A 197 -23.11 6.98 0.51
CA ASP A 197 -24.45 7.35 0.04
C ASP A 197 -24.91 6.38 -1.06
N PRO A 198 -26.09 5.76 -0.97
CA PRO A 198 -26.59 4.84 -1.99
C PRO A 198 -26.74 5.47 -3.39
N ARG A 199 -26.76 6.80 -3.49
CA ARG A 199 -26.80 7.61 -4.72
C ARG A 199 -25.44 7.93 -5.32
N TYR A 200 -24.37 7.41 -4.72
CA TYR A 200 -23.00 7.55 -5.21
C TYR A 200 -22.67 6.52 -6.28
N ILE A 201 -22.02 6.97 -7.36
CA ILE A 201 -21.72 6.20 -8.56
C ILE A 201 -20.27 6.46 -8.93
N SER A 202 -19.46 5.42 -9.11
CA SER A 202 -18.10 5.55 -9.63
C SER A 202 -18.05 5.08 -11.08
N ILE A 203 -17.27 5.79 -11.89
CA ILE A 203 -17.07 5.48 -13.31
C ILE A 203 -15.57 5.39 -13.55
N GLN A 204 -15.14 4.28 -14.15
CA GLN A 204 -13.77 4.07 -14.61
C GLN A 204 -13.65 4.30 -16.11
N ALA A 205 -12.49 4.80 -16.52
CA ALA A 205 -12.15 5.00 -17.92
C ALA A 205 -10.69 4.56 -18.21
N THR A 206 -10.47 3.98 -19.38
CA THR A 206 -9.14 3.65 -19.92
C THR A 206 -9.04 4.11 -21.37
N ALA A 207 -7.91 4.71 -21.75
CA ALA A 207 -7.65 5.26 -23.07
C ALA A 207 -6.41 4.63 -23.72
N ALA A 208 -6.55 4.23 -24.99
CA ALA A 208 -5.47 3.69 -25.82
C ALA A 208 -5.56 4.20 -27.26
N THR A 209 -4.49 4.09 -28.03
CA THR A 209 -4.51 4.36 -29.48
C THR A 209 -5.33 3.29 -30.21
N GLU A 210 -5.75 3.57 -31.45
CA GLU A 210 -6.35 2.53 -32.31
C GLU A 210 -5.42 1.32 -32.56
N THR A 211 -4.11 1.49 -32.39
CA THR A 211 -3.11 0.42 -32.50
C THR A 211 -2.89 -0.35 -31.19
N GLY A 212 -3.54 0.06 -30.10
CA GLY A 212 -3.51 -0.62 -28.79
C GLY A 212 -2.46 -0.10 -27.80
N GLU A 213 -1.80 1.01 -28.09
CA GLU A 213 -0.85 1.66 -27.17
C GLU A 213 -1.61 2.37 -26.05
N HIS A 214 -1.32 2.03 -24.79
CA HIS A 214 -1.96 2.66 -23.64
C HIS A 214 -1.54 4.13 -23.48
N ILE A 215 -2.52 5.01 -23.27
CA ILE A 215 -2.30 6.46 -23.12
C ILE A 215 -2.50 6.88 -21.66
N ALA A 216 -3.66 6.54 -21.09
CA ALA A 216 -4.06 6.96 -19.75
C ALA A 216 -5.18 6.08 -19.19
N GLU A 217 -5.30 6.08 -17.87
CA GLU A 217 -6.41 5.48 -17.14
C GLU A 217 -6.90 6.44 -16.04
N GLY A 218 -8.13 6.28 -15.60
CA GLY A 218 -8.67 7.09 -14.52
C GLY A 218 -10.13 6.82 -14.21
N GLY A 219 -10.75 7.75 -13.50
CA GLY A 219 -12.15 7.66 -13.14
C GLY A 219 -12.64 8.88 -12.40
N PHE A 220 -13.94 8.96 -12.20
CA PHE A 220 -14.58 10.00 -11.41
C PHE A 220 -15.86 9.47 -10.76
N ASP A 221 -16.29 10.19 -9.74
CA ASP A 221 -17.43 9.82 -8.94
C ASP A 221 -18.57 10.82 -9.12
N LEU A 222 -19.81 10.35 -9.18
CA LEU A 222 -21.05 11.11 -9.26
C LEU A 222 -21.90 10.88 -8.01
N CYS A 223 -22.65 11.89 -7.60
CA CYS A 223 -23.71 11.77 -6.60
C CYS A 223 -25.04 12.26 -7.19
N GLU A 224 -26.08 11.44 -7.11
CA GLU A 224 -27.42 11.79 -7.57
C GLU A 224 -28.12 12.74 -6.59
N THR A 225 -28.67 13.85 -7.10
CA THR A 225 -29.54 14.76 -6.35
C THR A 225 -30.92 14.84 -7.03
N ASP A 226 -31.92 15.41 -6.34
CA ASP A 226 -33.32 15.50 -6.82
C ASP A 226 -33.52 16.16 -8.21
N LYS A 227 -32.48 16.74 -8.82
CA LYS A 227 -32.54 17.42 -10.13
C LYS A 227 -31.33 17.23 -11.06
N VAL A 228 -30.19 16.69 -10.59
CA VAL A 228 -28.91 16.66 -11.34
C VAL A 228 -27.95 15.62 -10.72
N PHE A 229 -27.05 15.02 -11.51
CA PHE A 229 -25.83 14.38 -11.00
C PHE A 229 -24.74 15.44 -10.74
N THR A 230 -23.99 15.32 -9.64
CA THR A 230 -22.84 16.19 -9.36
C THR A 230 -21.62 15.31 -9.18
N SER A 231 -20.52 15.57 -9.92
CA SER A 231 -19.26 14.87 -9.64
C SER A 231 -18.63 15.34 -8.33
N VAL A 232 -18.01 14.39 -7.64
CA VAL A 232 -17.49 14.51 -6.28
C VAL A 232 -15.97 14.46 -6.25
N SER A 233 -15.36 13.67 -7.13
CA SER A 233 -13.90 13.53 -7.22
C SER A 233 -13.49 12.95 -8.57
N SER A 234 -12.25 13.19 -9.00
CA SER A 234 -11.63 12.58 -10.19
C SER A 234 -10.20 12.12 -9.90
N ARG A 235 -9.73 11.11 -10.63
CA ARG A 235 -8.35 10.60 -10.56
C ARG A 235 -7.90 10.16 -11.95
N THR A 236 -6.65 10.44 -12.31
CA THR A 236 -6.08 10.09 -13.62
C THR A 236 -4.60 9.73 -13.47
N THR A 237 -4.15 8.68 -14.15
CA THR A 237 -2.76 8.24 -14.26
C THR A 237 -2.41 8.04 -15.74
N GLY A 238 -1.36 8.69 -16.26
CA GLY A 238 -1.02 8.65 -17.70
C GLY A 238 0.23 9.46 -18.10
N ILE A 239 0.74 9.21 -19.32
CA ILE A 239 2.03 9.72 -19.82
C ILE A 239 1.96 11.21 -20.16
N GLY A 240 2.88 12.01 -19.61
CA GLY A 240 3.09 13.40 -20.00
C GLY A 240 3.91 13.50 -21.29
N GLY A 241 3.32 14.03 -22.37
CA GLY A 241 3.99 14.34 -23.63
C GLY A 241 3.75 15.79 -24.10
N ASP A 242 4.66 16.29 -24.95
CA ASP A 242 4.82 17.68 -25.46
C ASP A 242 3.72 18.19 -26.43
N TYR A 243 2.47 17.89 -26.15
CA TYR A 243 1.32 18.48 -26.85
C TYR A 243 0.67 19.51 -25.92
N PRO A 244 -0.15 20.46 -26.40
CA PRO A 244 -1.00 21.18 -25.45
C PRO A 244 -1.67 20.12 -24.58
N ARG A 245 -1.50 20.21 -23.27
CA ARG A 245 -1.95 19.22 -22.27
C ARG A 245 -3.46 19.35 -22.05
N PRO A 246 -4.34 18.65 -22.82
CA PRO A 246 -5.63 18.27 -22.25
C PRO A 246 -6.40 17.04 -22.81
N MET A 247 -5.86 16.14 -23.65
CA MET A 247 -6.71 15.06 -24.25
C MET A 247 -6.90 13.79 -23.38
N TYR A 248 -6.85 13.86 -22.04
CA TYR A 248 -6.57 12.63 -21.27
C TYR A 248 -7.76 11.80 -20.79
N MET A 249 -8.98 12.32 -20.64
CA MET A 249 -10.20 11.51 -20.49
C MET A 249 -11.41 12.41 -20.78
N LEU A 250 -12.43 11.90 -21.46
CA LEU A 250 -13.49 12.75 -21.98
C LEU A 250 -14.22 13.58 -20.90
N LEU A 251 -14.56 12.97 -19.76
CA LEU A 251 -15.21 13.69 -18.66
C LEU A 251 -14.24 14.42 -17.74
N HIS A 252 -12.95 14.45 -18.05
CA HIS A 252 -12.01 15.34 -17.38
C HIS A 252 -12.10 16.77 -17.94
N TYR A 253 -12.30 16.93 -19.25
CA TYR A 253 -12.40 18.26 -19.90
C TYR A 253 -13.81 18.72 -20.23
N VAL A 254 -14.80 17.83 -20.11
CA VAL A 254 -16.17 18.31 -19.94
C VAL A 254 -16.31 19.10 -18.62
N ASN A 255 -15.42 18.83 -17.64
CA ASN A 255 -15.63 19.07 -16.22
C ASN A 255 -14.43 19.70 -15.45
N HIS A 256 -13.38 20.18 -16.11
CA HIS A 256 -12.35 20.90 -15.35
C HIS A 256 -12.90 22.29 -15.00
N GLY A 257 -13.27 22.49 -13.75
CA GLY A 257 -13.52 23.77 -13.11
C GLY A 257 -13.21 23.53 -11.65
N SER A 258 -12.27 24.27 -11.09
CA SER A 258 -12.03 24.24 -9.65
C SER A 258 -13.34 24.59 -8.96
N ASP A 259 -13.82 23.69 -8.12
CA ASP A 259 -14.99 23.78 -7.24
C ASP A 259 -16.39 23.63 -7.89
N ILE A 260 -16.95 22.42 -7.73
CA ILE A 260 -18.36 22.10 -7.38
C ILE A 260 -19.46 22.54 -8.39
N ASP A 261 -19.64 21.78 -9.49
CA ASP A 261 -20.94 21.40 -10.11
C ASP A 261 -20.73 20.80 -11.52
N LEU A 262 -20.46 19.50 -11.57
CA LEU A 262 -19.82 18.88 -12.74
C LEU A 262 -20.78 18.25 -13.77
N PHE A 263 -22.09 18.23 -13.54
CA PHE A 263 -23.07 17.64 -14.49
C PHE A 263 -24.38 18.44 -14.58
N ARG A 264 -24.29 19.76 -14.49
CA ARG A 264 -25.46 20.64 -14.40
C ARG A 264 -25.93 21.16 -15.75
N PHE A 265 -26.83 20.41 -16.38
CA PHE A 265 -27.41 20.82 -17.66
C PHE A 265 -28.88 21.25 -17.55
N PRO A 266 -29.33 22.22 -18.37
CA PRO A 266 -30.74 22.52 -18.52
C PRO A 266 -31.51 21.32 -19.06
N LEU A 267 -32.47 20.76 -18.30
CA LEU A 267 -33.34 19.66 -18.76
C LEU A 267 -34.63 20.14 -19.44
N VAL A 268 -34.86 21.45 -19.46
CA VAL A 268 -36.06 22.08 -20.03
C VAL A 268 -35.68 22.81 -21.30
N ASP A 269 -36.35 22.53 -22.41
CA ASP A 269 -36.07 23.14 -23.71
C ASP A 269 -36.07 24.68 -23.60
N GLY A 270 -35.02 25.33 -24.14
CA GLY A 270 -34.87 26.79 -24.11
C GLY A 270 -34.41 27.38 -22.78
N SER A 271 -34.12 26.56 -21.75
CA SER A 271 -33.45 27.04 -20.54
C SER A 271 -31.94 27.17 -20.73
N CYS A 272 -31.35 28.11 -20.01
CA CYS A 272 -29.93 28.49 -20.08
C CYS A 272 -29.33 28.47 -18.67
N TRP A 273 -28.11 27.97 -18.54
CA TRP A 273 -27.35 27.87 -17.30
C TRP A 273 -25.97 28.48 -17.47
N VAL A 274 -25.52 29.28 -16.51
CA VAL A 274 -24.19 29.93 -16.51
C VAL A 274 -23.43 29.46 -15.28
N GLN A 275 -22.18 29.04 -15.47
CA GLN A 275 -21.28 28.61 -14.40
C GLN A 275 -19.83 28.99 -14.73
N GLU A 276 -18.96 28.95 -13.72
CA GLU A 276 -17.52 29.02 -13.95
C GLU A 276 -17.03 27.72 -14.61
N GLY A 277 -16.18 27.85 -15.61
CA GLY A 277 -15.57 26.78 -16.38
C GLY A 277 -14.08 26.62 -16.08
N PRO A 278 -13.34 25.87 -16.92
CA PRO A 278 -11.90 25.64 -16.74
C PRO A 278 -11.12 26.93 -16.70
N HIS A 279 -10.11 27.02 -15.83
CA HIS A 279 -9.17 28.15 -15.79
C HIS A 279 -9.87 29.51 -15.75
N LYS A 280 -10.89 29.63 -14.87
CA LYS A 280 -11.72 30.83 -14.66
C LYS A 280 -12.52 31.29 -15.89
N SER A 281 -12.69 30.43 -16.89
CA SER A 281 -13.57 30.74 -18.03
C SER A 281 -15.04 30.87 -17.61
N GLU A 282 -15.83 31.59 -18.38
CA GLU A 282 -17.30 31.62 -18.26
C GLU A 282 -17.90 30.54 -19.19
N ALA A 283 -18.72 29.66 -18.63
CA ALA A 283 -19.40 28.59 -19.36
C ALA A 283 -20.91 28.82 -19.39
N THR A 284 -21.47 28.99 -20.59
CA THR A 284 -22.92 29.13 -20.81
C THR A 284 -23.48 27.92 -21.53
N THR A 285 -24.36 27.15 -20.89
CA THR A 285 -24.99 25.95 -21.48
C THR A 285 -26.47 26.16 -21.78
N THR A 286 -26.91 25.79 -22.98
CA THR A 286 -28.30 25.78 -23.42
C THR A 286 -28.72 24.38 -23.87
N LEU A 287 -30.00 24.05 -23.67
CA LEU A 287 -30.62 22.88 -24.30
C LEU A 287 -31.33 23.33 -25.58
N ASP A 288 -30.84 22.85 -26.72
CA ASP A 288 -31.48 23.10 -28.02
C ASP A 288 -32.79 22.31 -28.08
N GLY A 289 -33.91 22.99 -28.34
CA GLY A 289 -35.25 22.37 -28.35
C GLY A 289 -35.53 21.43 -29.52
N ASP A 290 -34.67 21.42 -30.54
CA ASP A 290 -34.81 20.55 -31.71
C ASP A 290 -34.17 19.19 -31.44
N ARG A 291 -34.99 18.13 -31.44
CA ARG A 291 -34.52 16.75 -31.24
C ARG A 291 -33.89 16.23 -32.53
N GLU A 292 -32.59 15.99 -32.51
CA GLU A 292 -31.83 15.59 -33.70
C GLU A 292 -31.74 14.05 -33.85
N THR A 293 -31.55 13.58 -35.08
CA THR A 293 -31.17 12.17 -35.34
C THR A 293 -29.67 12.10 -35.55
N VAL A 294 -29.00 11.30 -34.73
CA VAL A 294 -27.53 11.14 -34.74
C VAL A 294 -27.17 9.74 -35.25
N LYS A 295 -26.23 9.68 -36.18
CA LYS A 295 -25.69 8.43 -36.73
C LYS A 295 -24.21 8.31 -36.38
N VAL A 296 -23.85 7.19 -35.74
CA VAL A 296 -22.50 6.84 -35.31
C VAL A 296 -22.23 5.36 -35.55
N SER A 297 -21.01 4.90 -35.28
CA SER A 297 -20.61 3.49 -35.42
C SER A 297 -21.52 2.51 -34.66
N ALA A 298 -21.96 2.86 -33.43
CA ALA A 298 -22.87 2.03 -32.63
C ALA A 298 -24.31 1.94 -33.18
N GLY A 299 -24.72 2.82 -34.10
CA GLY A 299 -26.08 2.79 -34.68
C GLY A 299 -26.68 4.17 -35.03
N ILE A 300 -28.00 4.18 -35.23
CA ILE A 300 -28.79 5.39 -35.50
C ILE A 300 -29.71 5.68 -34.32
N PHE A 301 -29.47 6.80 -33.64
CA PHE A 301 -30.23 7.25 -32.47
C PHE A 301 -31.15 8.40 -32.86
N ARG A 302 -32.45 8.26 -32.60
CA ARG A 302 -33.47 9.27 -32.94
C ARG A 302 -33.80 10.10 -31.70
N ALA A 303 -34.22 11.34 -31.94
CA ALA A 303 -34.68 12.27 -30.91
C ALA A 303 -33.66 12.58 -29.80
N CYS A 304 -32.37 12.67 -30.15
CA CYS A 304 -31.30 12.96 -29.18
C CYS A 304 -31.45 14.36 -28.56
N LEU A 305 -31.19 14.46 -27.27
CA LEU A 305 -31.02 15.73 -26.55
C LEU A 305 -29.70 16.36 -26.97
N LYS A 306 -29.72 17.64 -27.34
CA LYS A 306 -28.53 18.38 -27.76
C LYS A 306 -28.22 19.51 -26.79
N HIS A 307 -27.14 19.34 -26.04
CA HIS A 307 -26.59 20.39 -25.18
C HIS A 307 -25.52 21.16 -25.93
N LYS A 308 -25.63 22.50 -25.88
CA LYS A 308 -24.64 23.42 -26.41
C LYS A 308 -24.02 24.20 -25.27
N THR A 309 -22.69 24.13 -25.11
CA THR A 309 -21.95 24.92 -24.13
C THR A 309 -20.98 25.86 -24.84
N VAL A 310 -20.97 27.13 -24.48
CA VAL A 310 -20.02 28.15 -24.98
C VAL A 310 -19.07 28.51 -23.85
N PHE A 311 -17.76 28.43 -24.10
CA PHE A 311 -16.69 28.77 -23.17
C PHE A 311 -15.95 30.04 -23.63
N THR A 312 -15.82 31.02 -22.74
CA THR A 312 -15.13 32.30 -22.99
C THR A 312 -14.24 32.72 -21.83
N GLU A 313 -13.25 33.58 -22.09
CA GLU A 313 -12.42 34.24 -21.05
C GLU A 313 -11.51 33.30 -20.21
N ALA A 314 -11.04 32.18 -20.76
CA ALA A 314 -10.03 31.34 -20.09
C ALA A 314 -8.73 32.12 -19.79
N ASP A 315 -8.18 31.94 -18.58
CA ASP A 315 -7.00 32.63 -18.06
C ASP A 315 -5.98 31.61 -17.48
N VAL A 316 -5.13 31.06 -18.36
CA VAL A 316 -4.04 30.16 -17.99
C VAL A 316 -2.74 30.95 -17.75
N ASP A 317 -2.10 30.72 -16.60
CA ASP A 317 -0.86 31.38 -16.17
C ASP A 317 0.39 30.57 -16.64
N ASP A 318 0.63 30.50 -17.96
CA ASP A 318 1.67 29.67 -18.61
C ASP A 318 2.30 30.39 -19.83
N PRO A 319 3.61 30.29 -20.12
CA PRO A 319 4.21 30.77 -21.37
C PRO A 319 3.53 30.30 -22.68
N ASP A 320 2.81 29.17 -22.69
CA ASP A 320 1.99 28.69 -23.83
C ASP A 320 0.50 29.07 -23.74
N ALA A 321 0.15 30.04 -22.89
CA ALA A 321 -1.23 30.43 -22.57
C ALA A 321 -2.10 30.72 -23.80
N GLU A 322 -1.56 31.28 -24.89
CA GLU A 322 -2.38 31.58 -26.07
C GLU A 322 -2.96 30.31 -26.72
N SER A 323 -2.14 29.25 -26.83
CA SER A 323 -2.57 27.97 -27.41
C SER A 323 -3.49 27.19 -26.46
N GLN A 324 -3.22 27.24 -25.16
CA GLN A 324 -4.06 26.58 -24.14
C GLN A 324 -5.40 27.30 -23.95
N ASN A 325 -5.41 28.63 -23.87
CA ASN A 325 -6.63 29.42 -23.84
C ASN A 325 -7.45 29.23 -25.11
N ALA A 326 -6.79 29.12 -26.27
CA ALA A 326 -7.49 28.90 -27.53
C ALA A 326 -8.11 27.49 -27.63
N PHE A 327 -7.47 26.49 -27.02
CA PHE A 327 -8.02 25.15 -26.84
C PHE A 327 -9.23 25.16 -25.90
N ILE A 328 -9.16 25.86 -24.77
CA ILE A 328 -10.27 25.91 -23.78
C ILE A 328 -11.45 26.71 -24.32
N ASN A 329 -11.23 27.89 -24.90
CA ASN A 329 -12.31 28.71 -25.42
C ASN A 329 -12.91 28.08 -26.68
N GLY A 330 -14.24 28.13 -26.84
CA GLY A 330 -14.92 27.56 -28.02
C GLY A 330 -16.35 27.12 -27.74
N THR A 331 -16.91 26.32 -28.64
CA THR A 331 -18.29 25.81 -28.53
C THR A 331 -18.31 24.29 -28.55
N ARG A 332 -18.95 23.70 -27.54
CA ARG A 332 -19.13 22.26 -27.37
C ARG A 332 -20.57 21.85 -27.60
N TYR A 333 -20.75 20.73 -28.29
CA TYR A 333 -22.03 20.08 -28.54
C TYR A 333 -22.00 18.64 -28.03
N LEU A 334 -22.99 18.25 -27.24
CA LEU A 334 -23.17 16.91 -26.71
C LEU A 334 -24.55 16.37 -27.10
N TRP A 335 -24.59 15.16 -27.65
CA TRP A 335 -25.84 14.49 -28.02
C TRP A 335 -26.09 13.27 -27.14
N PHE A 336 -27.20 13.27 -26.41
CA PHE A 336 -27.60 12.17 -25.55
C PHE A 336 -28.82 11.43 -26.13
N ALA A 337 -28.78 10.11 -26.12
CA ALA A 337 -29.90 9.26 -26.48
C ALA A 337 -30.50 8.58 -25.25
N GLU A 338 -31.82 8.49 -25.22
CA GLU A 338 -32.59 7.85 -24.15
C GLU A 338 -32.22 6.36 -24.05
N GLY A 339 -31.97 5.88 -22.84
CA GLY A 339 -31.56 4.51 -22.55
C GLY A 339 -30.14 4.15 -22.97
N VAL A 340 -29.36 5.11 -23.47
CA VAL A 340 -28.01 4.88 -23.97
C VAL A 340 -27.00 5.82 -23.35
N GLY A 341 -27.27 7.12 -23.21
CA GLY A 341 -26.27 8.07 -22.74
C GLY A 341 -25.69 8.94 -23.87
N LEU A 342 -24.45 9.39 -23.70
CA LEU A 342 -23.74 10.21 -24.69
C LEU A 342 -23.46 9.36 -25.94
N VAL A 343 -23.98 9.77 -27.10
CA VAL A 343 -23.76 9.04 -28.37
C VAL A 343 -22.79 9.75 -29.31
N LYS A 344 -22.66 11.08 -29.19
CA LYS A 344 -21.75 11.90 -29.98
C LYS A 344 -21.33 13.15 -29.22
N MET A 345 -20.10 13.59 -29.44
CA MET A 345 -19.61 14.90 -29.04
C MET A 345 -18.92 15.60 -30.22
N ARG A 346 -19.01 16.94 -30.25
CA ARG A 346 -18.19 17.81 -31.11
C ARG A 346 -17.76 19.06 -30.34
N TYR A 347 -16.48 19.38 -30.37
CA TYR A 347 -15.92 20.62 -29.84
C TYR A 347 -15.31 21.43 -30.98
N GLU A 348 -15.74 22.68 -31.12
CA GLU A 348 -15.17 23.67 -32.03
C GLU A 348 -14.34 24.68 -31.22
N HIS A 349 -13.02 24.49 -31.21
CA HIS A 349 -12.08 25.29 -30.44
C HIS A 349 -11.96 26.70 -31.07
N SER A 350 -11.59 27.70 -30.28
CA SER A 350 -11.57 29.10 -30.76
C SER A 350 -10.48 29.38 -31.80
N ASN A 351 -9.45 28.53 -31.88
CA ASN A 351 -8.44 28.54 -32.95
C ASN A 351 -8.86 27.80 -34.24
N GLY A 352 -10.09 27.27 -34.31
CA GLY A 352 -10.61 26.59 -35.49
C GLY A 352 -10.30 25.09 -35.57
N ILE A 353 -9.61 24.51 -34.60
CA ILE A 353 -9.43 23.06 -34.49
C ILE A 353 -10.74 22.42 -34.03
N VAL A 354 -11.00 21.19 -34.49
CA VAL A 354 -12.18 20.42 -34.10
C VAL A 354 -11.76 19.12 -33.42
N THR A 355 -12.45 18.79 -32.32
CA THR A 355 -12.38 17.49 -31.67
C THR A 355 -13.75 16.83 -31.74
N GLU A 356 -13.80 15.59 -32.22
CA GLU A 356 -15.04 14.80 -32.30
C GLU A 356 -14.86 13.47 -31.59
N GLY A 357 -15.96 12.97 -31.03
CA GLY A 357 -16.03 11.55 -30.68
C GLY A 357 -17.40 10.97 -30.88
N GLU A 358 -17.37 9.67 -31.14
CA GLU A 358 -18.55 8.88 -31.46
C GLU A 358 -18.56 7.59 -30.64
N LEU A 359 -19.77 7.14 -30.31
CA LEU A 359 -19.98 5.85 -29.67
C LEU A 359 -19.71 4.72 -30.68
N LEU A 360 -18.80 3.81 -30.32
CA LEU A 360 -18.49 2.60 -31.08
C LEU A 360 -19.41 1.44 -30.68
N GLU A 361 -19.48 1.19 -29.37
CA GLU A 361 -20.29 0.14 -28.78
C GLU A 361 -20.70 0.51 -27.35
N TYR A 362 -21.73 -0.16 -26.84
CA TYR A 362 -22.22 0.04 -25.49
C TYR A 362 -22.91 -1.22 -24.98
N LYS A 363 -22.98 -1.36 -23.65
CA LYS A 363 -23.70 -2.42 -22.96
C LYS A 363 -24.48 -1.80 -21.80
N MET A 364 -25.77 -2.12 -21.69
CA MET A 364 -26.65 -1.63 -20.62
C MET A 364 -27.22 -2.80 -19.80
N PRO A 365 -27.35 -2.66 -18.48
CA PRO A 365 -28.06 -3.61 -17.61
C PRO A 365 -29.57 -3.27 -17.52
N ASP A 366 -30.42 -4.01 -18.23
CA ASP A 366 -31.90 -3.85 -18.34
C ASP A 366 -32.44 -2.47 -18.83
N GLU A 367 -33.75 -2.36 -19.12
CA GLU A 367 -34.39 -1.23 -19.85
C GLU A 367 -34.35 0.12 -19.10
N ALA A 368 -33.23 0.84 -19.18
CA ALA A 368 -33.14 2.24 -18.76
C ALA A 368 -33.88 3.17 -19.76
N GLN A 369 -34.68 4.11 -19.26
CA GLN A 369 -35.37 5.15 -20.06
C GLN A 369 -34.77 6.55 -19.83
N GLU A 370 -33.58 6.63 -19.25
CA GLU A 370 -32.92 7.90 -18.93
C GLU A 370 -31.91 8.28 -20.00
N TYR A 371 -31.70 9.59 -20.21
CA TYR A 371 -30.70 10.09 -21.16
C TYR A 371 -29.25 9.94 -20.68
N LEU A 372 -29.05 9.50 -19.43
CA LEU A 372 -27.73 9.18 -18.87
C LEU A 372 -27.86 7.97 -17.92
N PRO A 373 -27.88 6.73 -18.45
CA PRO A 373 -28.08 5.53 -17.65
C PRO A 373 -26.80 5.16 -16.89
N VAL A 374 -26.77 5.42 -15.59
CA VAL A 374 -25.59 5.21 -14.72
C VAL A 374 -25.73 4.00 -13.81
N GLN A 375 -26.33 2.94 -14.31
CA GLN A 375 -26.49 1.68 -13.61
C GLN A 375 -25.19 0.87 -13.61
N VAL A 376 -24.97 0.07 -12.57
CA VAL A 376 -23.76 -0.76 -12.44
C VAL A 376 -23.69 -1.81 -13.54
N GLY A 377 -22.54 -1.90 -14.20
CA GLY A 377 -22.34 -2.78 -15.34
C GLY A 377 -22.67 -2.13 -16.69
N THR A 378 -23.07 -0.86 -16.70
CA THR A 378 -23.09 -0.06 -17.93
C THR A 378 -21.68 0.14 -18.46
N VAL A 379 -21.50 -0.08 -19.76
CA VAL A 379 -20.22 0.10 -20.47
C VAL A 379 -20.43 0.94 -21.73
N TRP A 380 -19.51 1.85 -22.00
CA TRP A 380 -19.42 2.59 -23.27
C TRP A 380 -18.01 2.53 -23.83
N THR A 381 -17.91 2.43 -25.15
CA THR A 381 -16.63 2.54 -25.86
C THR A 381 -16.73 3.63 -26.91
N TYR A 382 -15.82 4.59 -26.87
CA TYR A 382 -15.79 5.75 -27.74
C TYR A 382 -14.55 5.77 -28.62
N ARG A 383 -14.68 6.31 -29.84
CA ARG A 383 -13.56 6.72 -30.69
C ARG A 383 -13.48 8.23 -30.73
N TRP A 384 -12.27 8.75 -30.52
CA TRP A 384 -11.97 10.17 -30.53
C TRP A 384 -11.00 10.53 -31.63
N HIS A 385 -11.28 11.62 -32.34
CA HIS A 385 -10.39 12.21 -33.32
C HIS A 385 -10.31 13.72 -33.09
N SER A 386 -9.10 14.27 -33.18
CA SER A 386 -8.82 15.68 -32.99
C SER A 386 -7.75 16.11 -33.98
N ASP A 387 -7.87 17.30 -34.58
CA ASP A 387 -6.83 17.78 -35.52
C ASP A 387 -5.47 18.04 -34.81
N TYR A 388 -5.43 17.97 -33.48
CA TYR A 388 -4.18 17.98 -32.69
C TYR A 388 -3.40 16.66 -32.76
N ARG A 389 -4.03 15.56 -33.19
CA ARG A 389 -3.43 14.22 -33.22
C ARG A 389 -3.78 13.49 -34.52
N GLU A 390 -2.77 12.92 -35.17
CA GLU A 390 -2.99 12.13 -36.39
C GLU A 390 -3.78 10.84 -36.12
N GLU A 391 -3.49 10.16 -35.01
CA GLU A 391 -4.14 8.91 -34.61
C GLU A 391 -5.38 9.15 -33.74
N ALA A 392 -6.40 8.31 -33.93
CA ALA A 392 -7.57 8.30 -33.06
C ALA A 392 -7.30 7.56 -31.73
N VAL A 393 -8.08 7.92 -30.71
CA VAL A 393 -8.03 7.34 -29.37
C VAL A 393 -9.29 6.52 -29.12
N ILE A 394 -9.13 5.30 -28.61
CA ILE A 394 -10.21 4.45 -28.13
C ILE A 394 -10.28 4.57 -26.61
N GLU A 395 -11.47 4.85 -26.11
CA GLU A 395 -11.71 5.04 -24.67
C GLU A 395 -12.85 4.13 -24.19
N ASP A 396 -12.56 3.29 -23.21
CA ASP A 396 -13.50 2.35 -22.60
C ASP A 396 -13.94 2.85 -21.23
N TRP A 397 -15.24 2.78 -20.97
CA TRP A 397 -15.88 3.34 -19.80
C TRP A 397 -16.75 2.31 -19.10
N CYS A 398 -16.64 2.20 -17.78
CA CYS A 398 -17.45 1.27 -17.01
C CYS A 398 -18.01 1.91 -15.74
N VAL A 399 -19.33 1.78 -15.54
CA VAL A 399 -19.99 2.16 -14.29
C VAL A 399 -19.79 1.04 -13.27
N ILE A 400 -18.98 1.34 -12.26
CA ILE A 400 -18.50 0.42 -11.24
C ILE A 400 -18.91 0.97 -9.88
N ARG A 401 -20.00 0.49 -9.27
CA ARG A 401 -20.34 0.96 -7.90
C ARG A 401 -19.33 0.45 -6.87
N ASN A 402 -18.99 1.28 -5.87
CA ASN A 402 -18.58 0.90 -4.50
C ASN A 402 -18.70 2.13 -3.57
N PHE A 403 -19.25 2.12 -2.36
CA PHE A 403 -19.25 1.09 -1.32
C PHE A 403 -20.62 1.08 -0.59
N SER A 404 -21.37 -0.01 -0.64
CA SER A 404 -21.98 -0.44 0.63
C SER A 404 -20.84 -1.05 1.42
N GLU A 405 -20.70 -0.69 2.71
CA GLU A 405 -19.97 -1.57 3.63
C GLU A 405 -20.40 -3.02 3.32
N PRO A 406 -19.47 -3.99 3.24
CA PRO A 406 -19.90 -5.38 3.17
C PRO A 406 -20.91 -5.54 4.29
N LYS A 407 -22.13 -5.98 3.97
CA LYS A 407 -23.09 -6.33 5.01
C LYS A 407 -22.29 -7.18 5.99
N GLU A 408 -22.11 -6.70 7.22
CA GLU A 408 -21.52 -7.52 8.27
C GLU A 408 -22.51 -8.66 8.48
N PHE A 409 -22.25 -9.79 7.82
CA PHE A 409 -22.94 -11.04 8.09
C PHE A 409 -22.27 -11.62 9.34
N ASP A 410 -23.03 -11.70 10.43
CA ASP A 410 -22.58 -12.32 11.67
C ASP A 410 -22.18 -13.79 11.39
N ASN A 411 -20.89 -14.10 11.48
CA ASN A 411 -20.27 -15.43 11.37
C ASN A 411 -20.46 -16.16 10.02
N PRO A 412 -19.56 -15.98 9.02
CA PRO A 412 -19.58 -16.78 7.81
C PRO A 412 -19.30 -18.26 8.11
N VAL A 413 -19.81 -19.15 7.26
CA VAL A 413 -19.57 -20.59 7.38
C VAL A 413 -18.10 -20.90 7.08
N GLU A 414 -17.38 -21.46 8.05
CA GLU A 414 -16.05 -22.05 7.84
C GLU A 414 -16.16 -23.25 6.88
N LEU A 415 -15.06 -23.59 6.22
CA LEU A 415 -14.98 -24.80 5.42
C LEU A 415 -14.36 -25.93 6.24
N ALA A 416 -14.94 -27.12 6.11
CA ALA A 416 -14.38 -28.34 6.66
C ALA A 416 -13.16 -28.80 5.84
N SER A 417 -13.22 -28.67 4.51
CA SER A 417 -12.11 -28.96 3.60
C SER A 417 -12.27 -28.24 2.25
N ALA A 418 -11.16 -28.07 1.54
CA ALA A 418 -11.12 -27.54 0.18
C ALA A 418 -10.20 -28.40 -0.70
N ARG A 419 -10.64 -28.74 -1.91
CA ARG A 419 -9.86 -29.53 -2.87
C ARG A 419 -9.77 -28.81 -4.20
N TYR A 420 -8.57 -28.39 -4.55
CA TYR A 420 -8.25 -27.65 -5.77
C TYR A 420 -7.68 -28.58 -6.83
N GLN A 421 -8.08 -28.36 -8.07
CA GLN A 421 -7.48 -28.97 -9.26
C GLN A 421 -7.17 -27.86 -10.25
N VAL A 422 -5.88 -27.69 -10.56
CA VAL A 422 -5.38 -26.72 -11.53
C VAL A 422 -4.94 -27.48 -12.77
N LYS A 423 -5.49 -27.13 -13.93
CA LYS A 423 -5.08 -27.68 -15.22
C LYS A 423 -4.46 -26.58 -16.08
N VAL A 424 -3.34 -26.91 -16.72
CA VAL A 424 -2.65 -26.04 -17.67
C VAL A 424 -2.48 -26.78 -19.00
N ASP A 425 -2.79 -26.10 -20.10
CA ASP A 425 -2.61 -26.63 -21.44
C ASP A 425 -1.31 -26.07 -22.07
N ALA A 426 -0.54 -26.93 -22.75
CA ALA A 426 0.77 -26.57 -23.30
C ALA A 426 0.71 -25.42 -24.31
N ASP A 427 -0.38 -25.35 -25.07
CA ASP A 427 -0.60 -24.36 -26.13
C ASP A 427 -1.05 -22.99 -25.56
N GLU A 428 -1.55 -22.97 -24.33
CA GLU A 428 -2.04 -21.77 -23.64
C GLU A 428 -1.43 -21.69 -22.23
N PRO A 429 -0.10 -21.56 -22.11
CA PRO A 429 0.60 -21.66 -20.83
C PRO A 429 0.20 -20.56 -19.84
N ARG A 430 -0.41 -19.46 -20.28
CA ARG A 430 -0.90 -18.37 -19.42
C ARG A 430 -2.32 -18.57 -18.90
N LEU A 431 -3.04 -19.59 -19.35
CA LEU A 431 -4.42 -19.82 -18.94
C LEU A 431 -4.48 -20.99 -17.96
N ALA A 432 -4.87 -20.71 -16.72
CA ALA A 432 -5.12 -21.74 -15.73
C ALA A 432 -6.61 -22.07 -15.68
N HIS A 433 -6.94 -23.36 -15.78
CA HIS A 433 -8.28 -23.85 -15.50
C HIS A 433 -8.33 -24.36 -14.07
N VAL A 434 -9.20 -23.78 -13.25
CA VAL A 434 -9.31 -24.16 -11.84
C VAL A 434 -10.69 -24.76 -11.57
N ARG A 435 -10.67 -25.94 -10.96
CA ARG A 435 -11.84 -26.57 -10.34
C ARG A 435 -11.58 -26.66 -8.85
N CYS A 436 -12.47 -26.12 -8.03
CA CYS A 436 -12.37 -26.22 -6.58
C CYS A 436 -13.63 -26.84 -5.99
N VAL A 437 -13.47 -27.81 -5.09
CA VAL A 437 -14.57 -28.42 -4.33
C VAL A 437 -14.44 -27.99 -2.88
N LEU A 438 -15.41 -27.24 -2.41
CA LEU A 438 -15.48 -26.66 -1.07
C LEU A 438 -16.52 -27.42 -0.24
N THR A 439 -16.14 -27.88 0.95
CA THR A 439 -17.06 -28.58 1.85
C THR A 439 -17.41 -27.65 3.02
N PRO A 440 -18.65 -27.14 3.12
CA PRO A 440 -19.07 -26.30 4.23
C PRO A 440 -19.04 -27.04 5.56
N LYS A 441 -18.73 -26.34 6.66
CA LYS A 441 -18.85 -26.84 8.03
C LYS A 441 -20.09 -26.26 8.69
N ILE A 442 -21.19 -27.01 8.69
CA ILE A 442 -22.50 -26.52 9.17
C ILE A 442 -22.98 -27.36 10.35
N ASP A 443 -22.97 -26.74 11.54
CA ASP A 443 -23.55 -27.37 12.73
C ASP A 443 -25.09 -27.44 12.66
N SER A 444 -25.67 -28.46 13.29
CA SER A 444 -27.13 -28.66 13.36
C SER A 444 -27.94 -27.49 13.97
N GLY A 445 -27.27 -26.52 14.60
CA GLY A 445 -27.86 -25.30 15.15
C GLY A 445 -27.74 -24.04 14.27
N THR A 446 -27.04 -24.12 13.13
CA THR A 446 -26.82 -22.97 12.23
C THR A 446 -28.13 -22.53 11.59
N LYS A 447 -28.52 -21.28 11.82
CA LYS A 447 -29.76 -20.72 11.24
C LYS A 447 -29.61 -20.50 9.74
N ALA A 448 -30.73 -20.50 9.02
CA ALA A 448 -30.73 -20.35 7.56
C ALA A 448 -30.06 -19.04 7.08
N ASP A 449 -30.23 -17.94 7.81
CA ASP A 449 -29.59 -16.64 7.56
C ASP A 449 -28.07 -16.62 7.82
N GLN A 450 -27.51 -17.72 8.36
CA GLN A 450 -26.08 -17.88 8.65
C GLN A 450 -25.40 -18.91 7.74
N LYS A 451 -26.11 -19.49 6.76
CA LYS A 451 -25.53 -20.48 5.85
C LYS A 451 -24.91 -19.83 4.60
N LEU A 452 -24.02 -18.89 4.84
CA LEU A 452 -23.36 -18.10 3.80
C LEU A 452 -21.87 -18.43 3.80
N LEU A 453 -21.38 -19.00 2.71
CA LEU A 453 -19.95 -19.15 2.46
C LEU A 453 -19.39 -17.83 1.93
N ARG A 454 -18.37 -17.30 2.60
CA ARG A 454 -17.61 -16.16 2.10
C ARG A 454 -16.37 -16.65 1.37
N LEU A 455 -16.24 -16.23 0.12
CA LEU A 455 -15.13 -16.57 -0.74
C LEU A 455 -14.41 -15.30 -1.17
N SER A 456 -13.10 -15.38 -1.34
CA SER A 456 -12.31 -14.24 -1.81
C SER A 456 -11.10 -14.63 -2.64
N MET A 457 -10.69 -13.72 -3.52
CA MET A 457 -9.40 -13.73 -4.19
C MET A 457 -8.55 -12.58 -3.64
N SER A 458 -7.23 -12.73 -3.60
CA SER A 458 -6.37 -11.73 -2.96
C SER A 458 -6.31 -10.41 -3.73
N HIS A 459 -6.03 -9.33 -3.01
CA HIS A 459 -5.65 -8.02 -3.55
C HIS A 459 -4.17 -7.68 -3.35
N PHE A 460 -3.39 -8.58 -2.73
CA PHE A 460 -2.00 -8.33 -2.37
C PHE A 460 -1.15 -7.85 -3.56
N GLY A 461 -0.46 -6.72 -3.44
CA GLY A 461 0.38 -6.15 -4.50
C GLY A 461 -0.39 -5.58 -5.70
N THR A 462 -1.71 -5.53 -5.61
CA THR A 462 -2.64 -5.02 -6.63
C THR A 462 -3.58 -3.97 -6.06
N GLU A 463 -3.19 -3.27 -4.99
CA GLU A 463 -4.03 -2.31 -4.28
C GLU A 463 -4.48 -1.13 -5.17
N TRP A 464 -3.75 -0.88 -6.25
CA TRP A 464 -4.07 0.10 -7.29
C TRP A 464 -5.05 -0.43 -8.35
N LEU A 465 -5.18 -1.75 -8.51
CA LEU A 465 -6.16 -2.38 -9.40
C LEU A 465 -7.49 -2.55 -8.67
N TYR A 466 -8.56 -2.01 -9.25
CA TYR A 466 -9.88 -2.04 -8.65
C TYR A 466 -10.32 -3.47 -8.29
N ASP A 467 -10.32 -4.42 -9.23
CA ASP A 467 -10.69 -5.82 -8.97
C ASP A 467 -9.52 -6.71 -8.54
N GLY A 468 -8.35 -6.12 -8.24
CA GLY A 468 -7.13 -6.88 -7.94
C GLY A 468 -6.85 -7.98 -8.95
N TYR A 469 -6.56 -9.18 -8.47
CA TYR A 469 -6.38 -10.36 -9.32
C TYR A 469 -7.69 -10.91 -9.92
N ALA A 470 -8.86 -10.60 -9.35
CA ALA A 470 -10.14 -11.04 -9.89
C ALA A 470 -10.44 -10.42 -11.27
N ARG A 471 -9.77 -9.32 -11.65
CA ARG A 471 -9.79 -8.76 -13.01
C ARG A 471 -9.46 -9.79 -14.11
N TYR A 472 -8.67 -10.79 -13.76
CA TYR A 472 -8.19 -11.83 -14.70
C TYR A 472 -9.00 -13.13 -14.63
N LEU A 473 -10.04 -13.15 -13.79
CA LEU A 473 -10.96 -14.27 -13.66
C LEU A 473 -11.91 -14.31 -14.87
N GLN A 474 -12.18 -15.51 -15.37
CA GLN A 474 -13.13 -15.75 -16.45
C GLN A 474 -14.04 -16.92 -16.10
N ASP A 475 -15.29 -16.86 -16.56
CA ASP A 475 -16.24 -17.96 -16.54
C ASP A 475 -16.54 -18.56 -15.14
N LEU A 476 -16.54 -17.75 -14.07
CA LEU A 476 -16.85 -18.24 -12.72
C LEU A 476 -18.26 -18.85 -12.67
N THR A 477 -18.32 -20.15 -12.40
CA THR A 477 -19.56 -20.92 -12.24
C THR A 477 -19.50 -21.68 -10.93
N VAL A 478 -20.58 -21.62 -10.15
CA VAL A 478 -20.70 -22.29 -8.86
C VAL A 478 -21.88 -23.24 -8.91
N ILE A 479 -21.66 -24.51 -8.55
CA ILE A 479 -22.68 -25.56 -8.57
C ILE A 479 -22.77 -26.31 -7.25
N ASP A 480 -23.97 -26.77 -6.91
CA ASP A 480 -24.20 -27.66 -5.77
C ASP A 480 -23.75 -29.10 -6.07
N ALA A 481 -23.88 -29.99 -5.08
CA ALA A 481 -23.55 -31.42 -5.21
C ALA A 481 -24.41 -32.17 -6.26
N ASN A 482 -25.55 -31.62 -6.65
CA ASN A 482 -26.45 -32.18 -7.67
C ASN A 482 -26.15 -31.62 -9.08
N GLY A 483 -25.24 -30.65 -9.20
CA GLY A 483 -24.91 -29.96 -10.45
C GLY A 483 -25.82 -28.78 -10.80
N ASN A 484 -26.66 -28.32 -9.88
CA ASN A 484 -27.47 -27.11 -10.08
C ASN A 484 -26.59 -25.86 -9.89
N ILE A 485 -26.75 -24.87 -10.77
CA ILE A 485 -26.05 -23.60 -10.64
C ILE A 485 -26.59 -22.84 -9.42
N LEU A 486 -25.68 -22.47 -8.51
CA LEU A 486 -25.98 -21.65 -7.34
C LEU A 486 -25.86 -20.16 -7.68
N GLN A 487 -26.68 -19.35 -7.03
CA GLN A 487 -26.55 -17.90 -7.11
C GLN A 487 -25.31 -17.46 -6.33
N VAL A 488 -24.51 -16.60 -6.97
CA VAL A 488 -23.33 -15.98 -6.36
C VAL A 488 -23.62 -14.50 -6.19
N GLU A 489 -23.55 -13.99 -4.96
CA GLU A 489 -23.66 -12.57 -4.67
C GLU A 489 -22.25 -11.97 -4.57
N GLU A 490 -21.92 -11.03 -5.46
CA GLU A 490 -20.71 -10.23 -5.33
C GLU A 490 -20.92 -9.16 -4.26
N ILE A 491 -20.20 -9.29 -3.15
CA ILE A 491 -20.28 -8.37 -2.00
C ILE A 491 -19.11 -7.38 -1.94
N GLY A 492 -18.17 -7.52 -2.87
CA GLY A 492 -16.97 -6.72 -3.00
C GLY A 492 -16.18 -7.18 -4.23
N LYS A 493 -15.15 -6.41 -4.60
CA LYS A 493 -14.46 -6.51 -5.90
C LYS A 493 -13.69 -7.83 -6.11
N THR A 494 -13.38 -8.52 -5.03
CA THR A 494 -12.72 -9.82 -4.99
C THR A 494 -13.43 -10.78 -4.04
N GLN A 495 -14.69 -10.50 -3.69
CA GLN A 495 -15.39 -11.22 -2.64
C GLN A 495 -16.78 -11.64 -3.08
N TRP A 496 -17.06 -12.91 -2.87
CA TRP A 496 -18.32 -13.55 -3.26
C TRP A 496 -18.97 -14.21 -2.04
N ILE A 497 -20.29 -14.20 -2.01
CA ILE A 497 -21.11 -15.01 -1.11
C ILE A 497 -21.84 -16.08 -1.91
N VAL A 498 -21.82 -17.29 -1.36
CA VAL A 498 -22.61 -18.42 -1.86
C VAL A 498 -23.49 -18.93 -0.72
N GLU A 499 -24.79 -18.97 -0.93
CA GLU A 499 -25.72 -19.60 0.01
C GLU A 499 -25.59 -21.12 -0.08
N VAL A 500 -25.50 -21.78 1.08
CA VAL A 500 -25.36 -23.24 1.19
C VAL A 500 -26.48 -23.82 2.05
N GLU A 501 -26.94 -25.02 1.73
CA GLU A 501 -28.06 -25.62 2.46
C GLU A 501 -27.59 -26.50 3.63
N ASP A 502 -26.51 -27.23 3.46
CA ASP A 502 -25.96 -28.20 4.40
C ASP A 502 -24.45 -28.41 4.16
N GLU A 503 -23.88 -29.49 4.70
CA GLU A 503 -22.47 -29.85 4.53
C GLU A 503 -22.16 -30.45 3.14
N SER A 504 -23.12 -30.45 2.20
CA SER A 504 -22.90 -30.92 0.84
C SER A 504 -21.85 -30.05 0.14
N PRO A 505 -20.91 -30.66 -0.62
CA PRO A 505 -19.89 -29.90 -1.31
C PRO A 505 -20.45 -28.96 -2.37
N VAL A 506 -19.84 -27.79 -2.48
CA VAL A 506 -20.03 -26.82 -3.55
C VAL A 506 -18.83 -26.88 -4.49
N THR A 507 -19.06 -26.87 -5.80
CA THR A 507 -17.97 -26.88 -6.79
C THR A 507 -17.90 -25.56 -7.53
N LEU A 508 -16.72 -24.95 -7.56
CA LEU A 508 -16.38 -23.78 -8.36
C LEU A 508 -15.62 -24.23 -9.61
N HIS A 509 -15.97 -23.62 -10.74
CA HIS A 509 -15.24 -23.72 -12.00
C HIS A 509 -14.92 -22.31 -12.47
N TYR A 510 -13.66 -22.03 -12.79
CA TYR A 510 -13.24 -20.75 -13.35
C TYR A 510 -11.93 -20.89 -14.11
N LYS A 511 -11.60 -19.87 -14.90
CA LYS A 511 -10.30 -19.73 -15.55
C LYS A 511 -9.61 -18.46 -15.04
N VAL A 512 -8.29 -18.45 -15.08
CA VAL A 512 -7.50 -17.25 -14.76
C VAL A 512 -6.48 -17.00 -15.86
N LEU A 513 -6.50 -15.80 -16.43
CA LEU A 513 -5.53 -15.35 -17.42
C LEU A 513 -4.31 -14.70 -16.75
N LEU A 514 -3.22 -15.43 -16.66
CA LEU A 514 -2.00 -15.05 -15.94
C LEU A 514 -0.98 -14.38 -16.87
N ASN A 515 -1.41 -13.36 -17.61
CA ASN A 515 -0.59 -12.61 -18.57
C ASN A 515 0.00 -11.30 -18.00
N HIS A 516 0.30 -11.32 -16.71
CA HIS A 516 0.69 -10.12 -15.97
C HIS A 516 2.07 -9.63 -16.41
N ASP A 517 2.92 -10.55 -16.89
CA ASP A 517 4.21 -10.32 -17.53
C ASP A 517 4.15 -9.72 -18.93
N GLU A 518 2.96 -9.48 -19.49
CA GLU A 518 2.79 -8.78 -20.77
C GLU A 518 2.40 -7.31 -20.57
N ARG A 519 2.24 -6.86 -19.31
CA ARG A 519 1.75 -5.52 -18.96
C ARG A 519 2.76 -4.76 -18.13
N ASP A 520 2.75 -3.44 -18.18
CA ASP A 520 3.58 -2.61 -17.31
C ASP A 520 2.89 -2.38 -15.96
N TRP A 521 3.62 -2.64 -14.88
CA TRP A 521 3.13 -2.54 -13.51
C TRP A 521 3.74 -1.31 -12.85
N PRO A 522 2.94 -0.39 -12.29
CA PRO A 522 3.43 0.89 -11.73
C PRO A 522 4.42 0.71 -10.58
N PHE A 523 4.42 -0.44 -9.91
CA PHE A 523 5.31 -0.77 -8.79
C PHE A 523 6.30 -1.90 -9.12
N GLY A 524 6.46 -2.24 -10.41
CA GLY A 524 7.28 -3.34 -10.90
C GLY A 524 6.59 -4.71 -10.82
N ARG A 525 7.18 -5.73 -11.46
CA ARG A 525 6.61 -7.10 -11.56
C ARG A 525 7.12 -8.07 -10.49
N ASN A 526 7.59 -7.57 -9.34
CA ASN A 526 8.29 -8.39 -8.33
C ASN A 526 7.47 -9.58 -7.77
N GLU A 527 6.16 -9.59 -8.03
CA GLU A 527 5.20 -10.57 -7.52
C GLU A 527 4.17 -10.98 -8.59
N ALA A 528 4.36 -10.57 -9.85
CA ALA A 528 3.45 -10.87 -10.93
C ALA A 528 3.68 -12.30 -11.47
N PRO A 529 2.60 -13.04 -11.77
CA PRO A 529 2.67 -14.25 -12.58
C PRO A 529 3.45 -14.00 -13.88
N TYR A 530 4.26 -14.95 -14.32
CA TYR A 530 4.92 -14.87 -15.63
C TYR A 530 4.93 -16.20 -16.37
N ALA A 531 5.07 -16.10 -17.70
CA ALA A 531 5.26 -17.26 -18.57
C ALA A 531 6.38 -16.98 -19.58
N GLN A 532 7.47 -17.74 -19.51
CA GLN A 532 8.58 -17.63 -20.44
C GLN A 532 8.85 -18.98 -21.08
N GLU A 533 8.84 -19.02 -22.41
CA GLU A 533 9.03 -20.24 -23.20
C GLU A 533 8.03 -21.32 -22.75
N ASN A 534 8.51 -22.45 -22.21
CA ASN A 534 7.72 -23.55 -21.68
C ASN A 534 7.72 -23.59 -20.14
N CYS A 535 7.91 -22.45 -19.47
CA CYS A 535 7.98 -22.37 -18.01
C CYS A 535 7.05 -21.27 -17.52
N VAL A 536 6.23 -21.58 -16.52
CA VAL A 536 5.35 -20.62 -15.86
C VAL A 536 5.62 -20.58 -14.37
N PHE A 537 5.44 -19.40 -13.81
CA PHE A 537 5.58 -19.14 -12.40
C PHE A 537 4.34 -18.41 -11.91
N TRP A 538 3.63 -19.03 -10.98
CA TRP A 538 2.34 -18.53 -10.51
C TRP A 538 2.30 -18.45 -8.99
N PRO A 539 2.02 -17.27 -8.42
CA PRO A 539 1.62 -17.16 -7.03
C PRO A 539 0.21 -17.71 -6.80
N GLY A 540 -0.01 -18.34 -5.65
CA GLY A 540 -1.34 -18.83 -5.26
C GLY A 540 -2.38 -17.72 -5.15
N TYR A 541 -2.00 -16.54 -4.66
CA TYR A 541 -2.90 -15.38 -4.49
C TYR A 541 -3.47 -14.85 -5.81
N ALA A 542 -2.82 -15.13 -6.94
CA ALA A 542 -3.31 -14.79 -8.28
C ALA A 542 -4.11 -15.92 -8.92
N LEU A 543 -4.25 -17.09 -8.27
CA LEU A 543 -4.83 -18.30 -8.85
C LEU A 543 -6.07 -18.79 -8.10
N PHE A 544 -6.11 -18.64 -6.78
CA PHE A 544 -7.10 -19.31 -5.94
C PHE A 544 -8.17 -18.36 -5.40
N ILE A 545 -9.43 -18.77 -5.56
CA ILE A 545 -10.54 -18.29 -4.74
C ILE A 545 -10.57 -19.16 -3.48
N VAL A 546 -10.48 -18.53 -2.31
CA VAL A 546 -10.36 -19.20 -1.01
C VAL A 546 -11.50 -18.81 -0.07
N GLY A 547 -11.84 -19.70 0.85
CA GLY A 547 -12.58 -19.39 2.08
C GLY A 547 -11.73 -19.77 3.29
N GLU A 548 -12.21 -19.52 4.51
CA GLU A 548 -11.50 -19.92 5.73
C GLU A 548 -11.46 -21.45 5.86
N VAL A 549 -10.27 -22.05 5.73
CA VAL A 549 -10.09 -23.51 5.66
C VAL A 549 -8.67 -23.96 6.05
N LYS A 550 -8.55 -25.08 6.76
CA LYS A 550 -7.24 -25.69 7.08
C LYS A 550 -6.95 -26.96 6.29
N ASP A 551 -7.96 -27.78 6.00
CA ASP A 551 -7.77 -29.04 5.27
C ASP A 551 -7.82 -28.78 3.76
N ILE A 552 -6.65 -28.58 3.15
CA ILE A 552 -6.51 -28.23 1.73
C ILE A 552 -5.71 -29.29 0.99
N GLU A 553 -6.27 -29.80 -0.11
CA GLU A 553 -5.53 -30.57 -1.10
C GLU A 553 -5.47 -29.83 -2.44
N LEU A 554 -4.35 -29.96 -3.15
CA LEU A 554 -4.13 -29.40 -4.48
C LEU A 554 -3.62 -30.47 -5.44
N LYS A 555 -4.31 -30.62 -6.58
CA LYS A 555 -3.84 -31.41 -7.72
C LYS A 555 -3.48 -30.51 -8.89
N VAL A 556 -2.36 -30.78 -9.56
CA VAL A 556 -1.88 -29.98 -10.69
C VAL A 556 -1.71 -30.86 -11.94
N ASP A 557 -2.60 -30.69 -12.90
CA ASP A 557 -2.58 -31.40 -14.17
C ASP A 557 -1.83 -30.57 -15.23
N VAL A 558 -0.67 -31.07 -15.64
CA VAL A 558 0.21 -30.43 -16.63
C VAL A 558 0.51 -31.39 -17.78
N PRO A 559 0.99 -30.89 -18.93
CA PRO A 559 1.46 -31.73 -20.04
C PRO A 559 2.48 -32.79 -19.59
N GLU A 560 2.54 -33.95 -20.25
CA GLU A 560 3.43 -35.06 -19.84
C GLU A 560 4.92 -34.69 -19.78
N SER A 561 5.37 -33.70 -20.58
CA SER A 561 6.76 -33.23 -20.57
C SER A 561 7.07 -32.23 -19.46
N TRP A 562 6.07 -31.71 -18.77
CA TRP A 562 6.20 -30.64 -17.80
C TRP A 562 6.44 -31.17 -16.38
N HIS A 563 7.24 -30.42 -15.63
CA HIS A 563 7.53 -30.71 -14.22
C HIS A 563 6.81 -29.71 -13.31
N VAL A 564 6.47 -30.14 -12.09
CA VAL A 564 5.90 -29.28 -11.05
C VAL A 564 6.87 -29.12 -9.89
N SER A 565 7.08 -27.89 -9.44
CA SER A 565 7.80 -27.57 -8.21
C SER A 565 6.98 -26.59 -7.37
N THR A 566 6.81 -26.95 -6.12
CA THR A 566 6.07 -26.22 -5.08
C THR A 566 6.70 -26.54 -3.73
N PRO A 567 6.60 -25.65 -2.72
CA PRO A 567 7.04 -25.95 -1.36
C PRO A 567 6.09 -26.87 -0.56
N TRP A 568 4.91 -27.21 -1.09
CA TRP A 568 3.94 -28.07 -0.38
C TRP A 568 4.37 -29.53 -0.35
N ASP A 569 3.91 -30.24 0.68
CA ASP A 569 4.21 -31.67 0.84
C ASP A 569 3.38 -32.50 -0.13
N GLN A 570 4.05 -33.45 -0.79
CA GLN A 570 3.45 -34.32 -1.80
C GLN A 570 2.75 -35.51 -1.10
N VAL A 571 1.49 -35.78 -1.47
CA VAL A 571 0.69 -36.87 -0.90
C VAL A 571 1.21 -38.23 -1.36
N GLU A 572 1.36 -38.40 -2.68
CA GLU A 572 1.82 -39.63 -3.30
C GLU A 572 3.06 -39.39 -4.19
N PRO A 573 4.12 -40.22 -4.07
CA PRO A 573 5.31 -40.07 -4.91
C PRO A 573 4.98 -40.18 -6.41
N ASN A 574 5.42 -39.19 -7.19
CA ASN A 574 5.22 -39.06 -8.65
C ASN A 574 3.82 -38.62 -9.09
N GLU A 575 2.92 -38.26 -8.18
CA GLU A 575 1.69 -37.54 -8.52
C GLU A 575 1.83 -36.05 -8.19
N HIS A 576 1.32 -35.17 -9.04
CA HIS A 576 1.26 -33.73 -8.73
C HIS A 576 0.10 -33.42 -7.77
N HIS A 577 0.10 -34.08 -6.61
CA HIS A 577 -0.92 -33.99 -5.56
C HIS A 577 -0.25 -33.58 -4.25
N PHE A 578 -0.71 -32.48 -3.67
CA PHE A 578 -0.09 -31.78 -2.57
C PHE A 578 -1.10 -31.44 -1.47
N VAL A 579 -0.61 -31.24 -0.24
CA VAL A 579 -1.38 -30.73 0.90
C VAL A 579 -0.84 -29.39 1.37
N CYS A 580 -1.76 -28.49 1.74
CA CYS A 580 -1.43 -27.15 2.25
C CYS A 580 -1.93 -27.02 3.70
N GLU A 581 -1.27 -26.18 4.50
CA GLU A 581 -1.61 -26.05 5.94
C GLU A 581 -2.91 -25.27 6.20
N ASP A 582 -3.13 -24.21 5.43
CA ASP A 582 -4.32 -23.35 5.48
C ASP A 582 -4.41 -22.44 4.24
N GLN A 583 -5.43 -21.58 4.19
CA GLN A 583 -5.64 -20.69 3.05
C GLN A 583 -4.49 -19.71 2.81
N ASP A 584 -3.77 -19.28 3.84
CA ASP A 584 -2.66 -18.34 3.70
C ASP A 584 -1.43 -19.08 3.14
N ASP A 585 -1.17 -20.30 3.60
CA ASP A 585 -0.16 -21.19 3.02
C ASP A 585 -0.43 -21.49 1.54
N LEU A 586 -1.70 -21.65 1.14
CA LEU A 586 -2.08 -21.81 -0.26
C LEU A 586 -1.86 -20.52 -1.08
N MET A 587 -2.21 -19.36 -0.54
CA MET A 587 -2.14 -18.08 -1.26
C MET A 587 -0.71 -17.55 -1.41
N PHE A 588 0.12 -17.64 -0.38
CA PHE A 588 1.44 -16.99 -0.36
C PHE A 588 2.60 -17.90 -0.76
N ALA A 589 2.33 -19.16 -1.08
CA ALA A 589 3.29 -20.02 -1.77
C ALA A 589 3.13 -19.96 -3.31
N TYR A 590 4.19 -20.34 -4.00
CA TYR A 590 4.28 -20.23 -5.46
C TYR A 590 4.45 -21.60 -6.12
N LEU A 591 4.10 -21.66 -7.39
CA LEU A 591 4.26 -22.83 -8.25
C LEU A 591 5.14 -22.50 -9.44
N VAL A 592 6.03 -23.42 -9.80
CA VAL A 592 6.75 -23.41 -11.08
C VAL A 592 6.36 -24.65 -11.87
N LEU A 593 5.79 -24.44 -13.06
CA LEU A 593 5.32 -25.51 -13.95
C LEU A 593 6.08 -25.42 -15.28
N GLY A 594 6.41 -26.57 -15.86
CA GLY A 594 6.99 -26.63 -17.20
C GLY A 594 8.43 -27.14 -17.28
N GLU A 595 9.21 -26.56 -18.18
CA GLU A 595 10.61 -26.91 -18.43
C GLU A 595 11.56 -25.87 -17.85
N TYR A 596 12.20 -26.20 -16.72
CA TYR A 596 13.12 -25.31 -16.01
C TYR A 596 14.33 -26.08 -15.46
N GLY A 597 15.34 -25.34 -15.01
CA GLY A 597 16.44 -25.90 -14.22
C GLY A 597 15.97 -26.12 -12.80
N LYS A 598 16.14 -27.34 -12.28
CA LYS A 598 15.74 -27.70 -10.91
C LYS A 598 16.92 -28.28 -10.16
N SER A 599 17.12 -27.83 -8.93
CA SER A 599 18.07 -28.41 -7.98
C SER A 599 17.54 -28.26 -6.56
N ARG A 600 18.25 -28.82 -5.59
CA ARG A 600 17.90 -28.75 -4.17
C ARG A 600 19.14 -28.32 -3.38
N ALA A 601 18.96 -27.35 -2.49
CA ALA A 601 19.92 -26.98 -1.46
C ALA A 601 19.36 -27.40 -0.11
N LYS A 602 20.14 -28.08 0.73
CA LYS A 602 19.65 -28.58 2.02
C LYS A 602 20.63 -28.26 3.13
N VAL A 603 20.12 -27.68 4.21
CA VAL A 603 20.88 -27.35 5.41
C VAL A 603 20.00 -27.65 6.61
N GLY A 604 20.45 -28.57 7.48
CA GLY A 604 19.66 -29.01 8.63
C GLY A 604 18.29 -29.55 8.22
N ASP A 605 17.24 -28.96 8.81
CA ASP A 605 15.83 -29.31 8.58
C ASP A 605 15.19 -28.48 7.45
N THR A 606 15.90 -27.50 6.88
CA THR A 606 15.42 -26.71 5.74
C THR A 606 15.87 -27.33 4.43
N GLU A 607 14.93 -27.46 3.50
CA GLU A 607 15.20 -27.83 2.12
C GLU A 607 14.69 -26.77 1.16
N VAL A 608 15.58 -26.20 0.36
CA VAL A 608 15.24 -25.20 -0.66
C VAL A 608 15.26 -25.85 -2.04
N ILE A 609 14.10 -25.87 -2.70
CA ILE A 609 13.97 -26.23 -4.10
C ILE A 609 14.34 -24.99 -4.91
N VAL A 610 15.41 -25.06 -5.69
CA VAL A 610 15.81 -23.96 -6.59
C VAL A 610 15.24 -24.27 -7.98
N ALA A 611 14.43 -23.36 -8.52
CA ALA A 611 13.79 -23.50 -9.82
C ALA A 611 14.06 -22.25 -10.69
N LEU A 612 14.74 -22.44 -11.82
CA LEU A 612 15.16 -21.37 -12.73
C LEU A 612 14.64 -21.59 -14.15
N GLY A 613 13.78 -20.69 -14.62
CA GLY A 613 13.23 -20.69 -15.98
C GLY A 613 14.08 -19.90 -16.99
N GLY A 614 13.72 -20.02 -18.27
CA GLY A 614 14.31 -19.26 -19.38
C GLY A 614 15.84 -19.31 -19.42
N ARG A 615 16.48 -18.16 -19.67
CA ARG A 615 17.95 -18.06 -19.79
C ARG A 615 18.71 -18.44 -18.51
N PHE A 616 18.07 -18.36 -17.33
CA PHE A 616 18.70 -18.69 -16.05
C PHE A 616 18.82 -20.20 -15.78
N LYS A 617 18.21 -21.05 -16.61
CA LYS A 617 18.32 -22.52 -16.50
C LYS A 617 19.77 -23.01 -16.43
N ALA A 618 20.68 -22.37 -17.17
CA ALA A 618 22.10 -22.73 -17.19
C ALA A 618 22.84 -22.39 -15.87
N SER A 619 22.29 -21.48 -15.08
CA SER A 619 22.88 -20.97 -13.83
C SER A 619 22.48 -21.79 -12.59
N ILE A 620 21.76 -22.89 -12.77
CA ILE A 620 21.16 -23.66 -11.67
C ILE A 620 22.17 -24.12 -10.62
N SER A 621 23.38 -24.53 -11.03
CA SER A 621 24.43 -24.97 -10.12
C SER A 621 25.05 -23.81 -9.32
N GLU A 622 25.25 -22.66 -9.96
CA GLU A 622 25.81 -21.45 -9.34
C GLU A 622 24.86 -20.89 -8.28
N VAL A 623 23.57 -20.78 -8.63
CA VAL A 623 22.54 -20.30 -7.71
C VAL A 623 22.33 -21.30 -6.58
N GLN A 624 22.28 -22.60 -6.86
CA GLN A 624 22.15 -23.64 -5.84
C GLN A 624 23.29 -23.60 -4.82
N GLY A 625 24.55 -23.54 -5.27
CA GLY A 625 25.70 -23.47 -4.37
C GLY A 625 25.71 -22.20 -3.53
N THR A 626 25.28 -21.07 -4.11
CA THR A 626 25.16 -19.80 -3.39
C THR A 626 24.05 -19.84 -2.34
N VAL A 627 22.85 -20.30 -2.70
CA VAL A 627 21.72 -20.46 -1.77
C VAL A 627 22.09 -21.42 -0.63
N GLU A 628 22.72 -22.56 -0.93
CA GLU A 628 23.13 -23.51 0.11
C GLU A 628 24.15 -22.90 1.08
N SER A 629 25.10 -22.10 0.57
CA SER A 629 26.08 -21.41 1.39
C SER A 629 25.43 -20.34 2.28
N LEU A 630 24.51 -19.55 1.72
CA LEU A 630 23.74 -18.55 2.46
C LEU A 630 22.88 -19.18 3.56
N LEU A 631 22.20 -20.29 3.27
CA LEU A 631 21.43 -21.05 4.27
C LEU A 631 22.31 -21.48 5.45
N LYS A 632 23.54 -21.95 5.19
CA LYS A 632 24.50 -22.30 6.25
C LYS A 632 24.86 -21.07 7.10
N GLY A 633 25.16 -19.94 6.46
CA GLY A 633 25.49 -18.70 7.16
C GLY A 633 24.35 -18.20 8.06
N TYR A 634 23.12 -18.14 7.53
CA TYR A 634 21.95 -17.71 8.31
C TYR A 634 21.58 -18.69 9.43
N ALA A 635 21.72 -20.00 9.20
CA ALA A 635 21.53 -21.02 10.23
C ALA A 635 22.52 -20.87 11.39
N THR A 636 23.77 -20.51 11.11
CA THR A 636 24.79 -20.23 12.13
C THR A 636 24.39 -19.02 12.99
N VAL A 637 23.92 -17.93 12.39
CA VAL A 637 23.49 -16.71 13.11
C VAL A 637 22.29 -16.99 14.02
N HIS A 638 21.29 -17.72 13.53
CA HIS A 638 20.05 -17.96 14.27
C HIS A 638 20.08 -19.23 15.14
N GLY A 639 21.18 -20.00 15.07
CA GLY A 639 21.40 -21.22 15.84
C GLY A 639 20.54 -22.43 15.44
N SER A 640 19.69 -22.30 14.41
CA SER A 640 18.84 -23.37 13.88
C SER A 640 18.33 -23.04 12.48
N THR A 641 17.72 -24.04 11.84
CA THR A 641 17.13 -23.95 10.49
C THR A 641 15.62 -24.08 10.58
N PRO A 642 14.82 -23.28 9.85
CA PRO A 642 13.38 -23.50 9.76
C PRO A 642 13.06 -24.90 9.25
N LYS A 643 11.92 -25.44 9.65
CA LYS A 643 11.51 -26.77 9.18
C LYS A 643 10.72 -26.66 7.88
N GLY A 644 10.98 -27.58 6.97
CA GLY A 644 10.16 -27.78 5.78
C GLY A 644 10.83 -27.36 4.48
N GLN A 645 10.01 -27.36 3.43
CA GLN A 645 10.43 -27.06 2.07
C GLN A 645 10.14 -25.59 1.73
N ILE A 646 11.09 -24.95 1.03
CA ILE A 646 10.98 -23.59 0.52
C ILE A 646 11.28 -23.61 -0.98
N LEU A 647 10.51 -22.87 -1.77
CA LEU A 647 10.76 -22.72 -3.21
C LEU A 647 11.50 -21.42 -3.48
N PHE A 648 12.72 -21.49 -4.00
CA PHE A 648 13.46 -20.33 -4.50
C PHE A 648 13.31 -20.25 -6.03
N VAL A 649 12.84 -19.10 -6.52
CA VAL A 649 12.71 -18.81 -7.95
C VAL A 649 13.48 -17.55 -8.27
N ALA A 650 14.29 -17.60 -9.33
CA ALA A 650 14.82 -16.38 -9.95
C ALA A 650 14.32 -16.23 -11.38
N ASN A 651 13.82 -15.03 -11.69
CA ASN A 651 13.21 -14.67 -12.96
C ASN A 651 14.05 -13.59 -13.67
N PRO A 652 14.36 -13.75 -14.97
CA PRO A 652 14.94 -12.67 -15.75
C PRO A 652 13.91 -11.55 -15.96
N TYR A 653 14.22 -10.34 -15.48
CA TYR A 653 13.31 -9.20 -15.58
C TYR A 653 14.05 -7.86 -15.71
N GLY A 654 13.50 -6.96 -16.52
CA GLY A 654 14.03 -5.62 -16.74
C GLY A 654 15.34 -5.57 -17.52
N GLU A 655 15.84 -4.34 -17.70
CA GLU A 655 17.15 -4.09 -18.29
C GLU A 655 18.29 -4.51 -17.35
N LYS A 656 19.49 -4.65 -17.92
CA LYS A 656 20.69 -5.03 -17.16
C LYS A 656 20.89 -4.08 -15.96
N GLY A 657 20.88 -4.63 -14.75
CA GLY A 657 21.03 -3.87 -13.51
C GLY A 657 19.77 -3.79 -12.64
N TYR A 658 18.60 -4.17 -13.16
CA TYR A 658 17.39 -4.27 -12.34
C TYR A 658 17.53 -5.36 -11.26
N LEU A 659 17.09 -5.05 -10.03
CA LEU A 659 17.05 -5.98 -8.91
C LEU A 659 15.75 -5.77 -8.11
N GLY A 660 15.01 -6.84 -7.91
CA GLY A 660 13.82 -6.86 -7.05
C GLY A 660 13.53 -8.26 -6.55
N GLY A 661 12.74 -8.41 -5.50
CA GLY A 661 12.47 -9.73 -4.93
C GLY A 661 11.79 -9.65 -3.58
N GLY A 662 11.25 -10.79 -3.17
CA GLY A 662 10.50 -10.95 -1.93
C GLY A 662 10.64 -12.34 -1.36
N ALA A 663 10.06 -12.54 -0.18
CA ALA A 663 9.98 -13.85 0.44
C ALA A 663 8.68 -13.97 1.23
N SER A 664 8.07 -15.15 1.15
CA SER A 664 7.03 -15.63 2.06
C SER A 664 7.60 -16.76 2.91
N ARG A 665 6.78 -17.32 3.81
CA ARG A 665 7.19 -18.43 4.69
C ARG A 665 7.72 -19.65 3.91
N ARG A 666 7.18 -19.88 2.72
CA ARG A 666 7.42 -21.07 1.89
C ARG A 666 8.11 -20.77 0.57
N SER A 667 8.38 -19.52 0.24
CA SER A 667 8.92 -19.19 -1.08
C SER A 667 9.76 -17.92 -1.09
N ILE A 668 10.70 -17.87 -2.02
CA ILE A 668 11.63 -16.76 -2.23
C ILE A 668 11.63 -16.44 -3.71
N THR A 669 11.54 -15.16 -4.04
CA THR A 669 11.58 -14.66 -5.42
C THR A 669 12.72 -13.68 -5.62
N ALA A 670 13.39 -13.77 -6.76
CA ALA A 670 14.41 -12.82 -7.19
C ALA A 670 14.20 -12.46 -8.67
N HIS A 671 14.05 -11.18 -8.96
CA HIS A 671 13.88 -10.60 -10.29
C HIS A 671 15.14 -9.86 -10.66
N ILE A 672 15.83 -10.32 -11.70
CA ILE A 672 17.18 -9.87 -12.00
C ILE A 672 17.32 -9.51 -13.48
N GLY A 673 17.77 -8.29 -13.71
CA GLY A 673 18.15 -7.78 -15.01
C GLY A 673 19.61 -8.12 -15.31
N GLY A 674 19.84 -9.03 -16.25
CA GLY A 674 21.17 -9.49 -16.66
C GLY A 674 21.36 -11.00 -16.56
N GLU A 675 22.59 -11.42 -16.27
CA GLU A 675 23.04 -12.81 -16.15
C GLU A 675 23.18 -13.24 -14.68
N LEU A 676 22.98 -14.53 -14.41
CA LEU A 676 23.18 -15.16 -13.09
C LEU A 676 24.43 -16.03 -13.10
N ASP A 677 25.60 -15.42 -13.17
CA ASP A 677 26.87 -16.15 -13.15
C ASP A 677 27.85 -15.54 -12.15
N GLU A 678 29.00 -16.19 -12.00
CA GLU A 678 30.05 -15.76 -11.08
C GLU A 678 30.58 -14.35 -11.40
N THR A 679 30.63 -13.96 -12.67
CA THR A 679 31.14 -12.64 -13.10
C THR A 679 30.16 -11.51 -12.77
N SER A 680 28.86 -11.81 -12.76
CA SER A 680 27.80 -10.89 -12.37
C SER A 680 27.42 -10.99 -10.89
N ARG A 681 28.01 -11.94 -10.12
CA ARG A 681 27.70 -12.21 -8.70
C ARG A 681 27.64 -10.97 -7.83
N ARG A 682 28.55 -10.00 -8.05
CA ARG A 682 28.58 -8.73 -7.30
C ARG A 682 27.27 -7.92 -7.38
N PHE A 683 26.47 -8.12 -8.43
CA PHE A 683 25.22 -7.40 -8.65
C PHE A 683 24.04 -8.12 -8.01
N TRP A 684 23.90 -9.43 -8.23
CA TRP A 684 22.72 -10.17 -7.77
C TRP A 684 22.87 -10.77 -6.37
N LEU A 685 24.10 -11.01 -5.88
CA LEU A 685 24.33 -11.61 -4.56
C LEU A 685 23.72 -10.81 -3.41
N PRO A 686 23.83 -9.46 -3.35
CA PRO A 686 23.20 -8.70 -2.27
C PRO A 686 21.69 -8.94 -2.17
N LEU A 687 21.00 -8.98 -3.31
CA LEU A 687 19.57 -9.29 -3.38
C LEU A 687 19.29 -10.72 -2.90
N VAL A 688 19.99 -11.72 -3.46
CA VAL A 688 19.77 -13.13 -3.12
C VAL A 688 20.06 -13.41 -1.64
N SER A 689 21.15 -12.85 -1.11
CA SER A 689 21.50 -12.92 0.32
C SER A 689 20.37 -12.34 1.18
N HIS A 690 19.85 -11.17 0.81
CA HIS A 690 18.77 -10.50 1.53
C HIS A 690 17.47 -11.30 1.54
N VAL A 691 17.00 -11.77 0.38
CA VAL A 691 15.72 -12.50 0.31
C VAL A 691 15.81 -13.90 0.92
N VAL A 692 16.98 -14.55 0.91
CA VAL A 692 17.21 -15.78 1.67
C VAL A 692 17.18 -15.51 3.18
N GLY A 693 17.70 -14.37 3.63
CA GLY A 693 17.67 -14.00 5.05
C GLY A 693 16.28 -13.80 5.63
N TYR A 694 15.30 -13.41 4.81
CA TYR A 694 13.92 -13.24 5.27
C TYR A 694 13.30 -14.51 5.84
N VAL A 695 13.77 -15.68 5.40
CA VAL A 695 13.40 -16.99 5.95
C VAL A 695 13.58 -17.08 7.48
N TRP A 696 14.49 -16.29 8.06
CA TRP A 696 14.70 -16.22 9.52
C TRP A 696 14.22 -14.91 10.15
N SER A 697 14.62 -13.77 9.60
CA SER A 697 14.53 -12.46 10.28
C SER A 697 13.59 -11.48 9.60
N GLY A 698 12.93 -11.88 8.51
CA GLY A 698 11.94 -11.10 7.78
C GLY A 698 10.52 -11.27 8.31
N GLN A 699 9.56 -10.62 7.66
CA GLN A 699 8.13 -10.85 7.88
C GLN A 699 7.73 -12.33 7.73
N SER A 700 8.51 -13.12 6.99
CA SER A 700 8.30 -14.55 6.82
C SER A 700 8.93 -15.43 7.90
N GLY A 701 9.83 -14.89 8.73
CA GLY A 701 10.56 -15.64 9.75
C GLY A 701 10.26 -15.21 11.19
N ILE A 702 9.97 -13.93 11.43
CA ILE A 702 9.54 -13.42 12.74
C ILE A 702 8.39 -12.42 12.54
N ASN A 703 7.25 -12.67 13.19
CA ASN A 703 6.06 -11.83 13.07
C ASN A 703 6.26 -10.46 13.77
N SER A 704 5.94 -9.38 13.06
CA SER A 704 6.07 -8.01 13.57
C SER A 704 4.92 -7.13 13.11
N LYS A 705 4.68 -6.03 13.82
CA LYS A 705 3.84 -4.94 13.30
C LYS A 705 4.63 -4.12 12.28
N GLU A 706 3.92 -3.31 11.49
CA GLU A 706 4.49 -2.44 10.45
C GLU A 706 5.56 -1.49 11.01
N GLN A 707 5.28 -0.84 12.15
CA GLN A 707 6.23 0.00 12.88
C GLN A 707 7.58 -0.68 13.19
N GLU A 708 7.63 -2.01 13.26
CA GLU A 708 8.86 -2.75 13.59
C GLU A 708 9.58 -3.30 12.34
N TYR A 709 9.16 -2.90 11.12
CA TYR A 709 9.83 -3.30 9.88
C TYR A 709 11.27 -2.83 9.77
N TRP A 710 11.68 -1.78 10.50
CA TRP A 710 13.10 -1.40 10.59
C TRP A 710 13.97 -2.53 11.15
N PHE A 711 13.43 -3.33 12.07
CA PHE A 711 14.11 -4.52 12.59
C PHE A 711 14.11 -5.61 11.53
N SER A 712 12.94 -6.03 11.04
CA SER A 712 12.85 -7.20 10.15
C SER A 712 13.49 -6.98 8.77
N ALA A 713 13.36 -5.79 8.20
CA ALA A 713 13.99 -5.43 6.92
C ALA A 713 15.44 -4.96 7.11
N GLY A 714 15.71 -4.07 8.07
CA GLY A 714 17.03 -3.50 8.27
C GLY A 714 18.05 -4.47 8.87
N PHE A 715 17.67 -5.33 9.81
CA PHE A 715 18.61 -6.33 10.36
C PHE A 715 18.91 -7.39 9.31
N THR A 716 17.92 -7.78 8.51
CA THR A 716 18.14 -8.67 7.37
C THR A 716 19.11 -8.03 6.35
N GLN A 717 18.99 -6.74 6.08
CA GLN A 717 19.89 -5.97 5.22
C GLN A 717 21.34 -5.91 5.79
N TYR A 718 21.49 -5.81 7.12
CA TYR A 718 22.79 -5.89 7.77
C TYR A 718 23.41 -7.28 7.61
N TYR A 719 22.65 -8.33 7.94
CA TYR A 719 23.11 -9.72 7.85
C TYR A 719 23.39 -10.17 6.41
N SER A 720 22.63 -9.68 5.43
CA SER A 720 22.85 -10.02 4.02
C SER A 720 24.24 -9.59 3.53
N LYS A 721 24.72 -8.45 4.05
CA LYS A 721 26.06 -7.90 3.77
C LYS A 721 27.15 -8.66 4.54
N ILE A 722 27.00 -8.86 5.85
CA ILE A 722 28.08 -9.48 6.66
C ILE A 722 28.23 -10.98 6.41
N ILE A 723 27.14 -11.72 6.19
CA ILE A 723 27.19 -13.16 5.89
C ILE A 723 27.89 -13.40 4.55
N ALA A 724 27.64 -12.55 3.54
CA ALA A 724 28.34 -12.64 2.26
C ALA A 724 29.86 -12.49 2.42
N VAL A 725 30.33 -11.66 3.36
CA VAL A 725 31.77 -11.54 3.66
C VAL A 725 32.28 -12.74 4.45
N ARG A 726 31.56 -13.17 5.49
CA ARG A 726 31.91 -14.33 6.34
C ARG A 726 32.10 -15.61 5.52
N LEU A 727 31.24 -15.81 4.52
CA LEU A 727 31.29 -16.95 3.60
C LEU A 727 32.32 -16.78 2.46
N GLY A 728 33.01 -15.63 2.37
CA GLY A 728 33.95 -15.34 1.30
C GLY A 728 33.31 -15.13 -0.08
N LEU A 729 31.99 -14.88 -0.15
CA LEU A 729 31.27 -14.62 -1.40
C LEU A 729 31.49 -13.19 -1.92
N THR A 730 31.91 -12.27 -1.05
CA THR A 730 32.37 -10.93 -1.40
C THR A 730 33.59 -10.53 -0.58
N SER A 731 34.33 -9.51 -1.01
CA SER A 731 35.48 -9.00 -0.28
C SER A 731 35.06 -7.98 0.77
N GLU A 732 35.88 -7.85 1.82
CA GLU A 732 35.71 -6.82 2.84
C GLU A 732 35.69 -5.39 2.25
N SER A 733 36.47 -5.13 1.19
CA SER A 733 36.49 -3.82 0.53
C SER A 733 35.18 -3.51 -0.19
N ASN A 734 34.52 -4.51 -0.77
CA ASN A 734 33.21 -4.32 -1.40
C ASN A 734 32.14 -4.12 -0.33
N PHE A 735 32.20 -4.89 0.75
CA PHE A 735 31.32 -4.70 1.90
C PHE A 735 31.39 -3.28 2.48
N LEU A 736 32.58 -2.76 2.74
CA LEU A 736 32.74 -1.40 3.26
C LEU A 736 32.13 -0.36 2.31
N ARG A 737 32.34 -0.50 1.00
CA ARG A 737 31.74 0.39 -0.01
C ARG A 737 30.21 0.31 -0.06
N ASP A 738 29.67 -0.90 0.03
CA ASP A 738 28.22 -1.09 0.07
C ASP A 738 27.61 -0.60 1.40
N PHE A 739 28.41 -0.54 2.47
CA PHE A 739 28.01 -0.02 3.77
C PHE A 739 28.09 1.52 3.81
N GLU A 740 29.10 2.13 3.19
CA GLU A 740 29.21 3.58 2.96
C GLU A 740 27.93 4.12 2.29
N ARG A 741 27.48 3.47 1.20
CA ARG A 741 26.25 3.85 0.48
C ARG A 741 24.97 3.75 1.33
N THR A 742 24.87 2.69 2.13
CA THR A 742 23.75 2.53 3.08
C THR A 742 23.76 3.68 4.10
N TRP A 743 24.94 4.12 4.53
CA TRP A 743 25.07 5.26 5.44
C TRP A 743 24.70 6.58 4.77
N GLU A 744 25.18 6.84 3.55
CA GLU A 744 24.81 8.01 2.74
C GLU A 744 23.29 8.12 2.56
N SER A 745 22.63 7.01 2.23
CA SER A 745 21.16 6.94 2.04
C SER A 745 20.37 7.21 3.32
N TYR A 746 20.89 6.80 4.49
CA TYR A 746 20.28 7.14 5.78
C TYR A 746 20.46 8.63 6.09
N LEU A 747 21.66 9.18 5.92
CA LEU A 747 21.97 10.57 6.24
C LEU A 747 21.15 11.54 5.38
N SER A 748 20.81 11.17 4.14
CA SER A 748 19.97 12.01 3.28
C SER A 748 18.54 12.18 3.77
N ARG A 749 18.07 11.34 4.70
CA ARG A 749 16.71 11.39 5.26
C ARG A 749 16.70 11.53 6.79
N GLN A 750 17.88 11.73 7.38
CA GLN A 750 18.05 11.75 8.82
C GLN A 750 17.34 12.97 9.41
N GLY A 751 16.57 12.75 10.48
CA GLY A 751 15.85 13.81 11.18
C GLY A 751 14.48 14.15 10.59
N GLU A 752 14.13 13.64 9.40
CA GLU A 752 12.79 13.80 8.81
C GLU A 752 11.73 13.04 9.62
N LEU A 753 12.05 11.81 10.01
CA LEU A 753 11.13 10.86 10.64
C LEU A 753 11.91 9.88 11.51
N ALA A 754 11.31 9.40 12.60
CA ALA A 754 11.91 8.33 13.39
C ALA A 754 11.96 7.02 12.60
N ILE A 755 13.04 6.24 12.74
CA ILE A 755 13.22 4.95 12.03
C ILE A 755 12.03 4.00 12.28
N ARG A 756 11.48 4.00 13.49
CA ARG A 756 10.32 3.19 13.85
C ARG A 756 9.01 3.69 13.23
N GLU A 757 8.83 5.00 13.18
CA GLU A 757 7.64 5.64 12.59
C GLU A 757 7.63 5.45 11.07
N ALA A 758 8.80 5.46 10.43
CA ALA A 758 8.97 5.11 9.01
C ALA A 758 8.42 3.73 8.63
N GLY A 759 8.27 2.81 9.60
CA GLY A 759 7.68 1.50 9.36
C GLY A 759 6.18 1.54 9.04
N GLU A 760 5.44 2.58 9.46
CA GLU A 760 4.00 2.72 9.21
C GLU A 760 3.68 2.94 7.73
N ASP A 761 4.58 3.59 7.00
CA ASP A 761 4.56 3.65 5.54
C ASP A 761 5.95 3.29 5.00
N LYS A 762 6.22 1.99 5.00
CA LYS A 762 7.48 1.42 4.52
C LYS A 762 7.79 1.78 3.06
N THR A 763 6.76 1.93 2.22
CA THR A 763 6.95 2.21 0.78
C THR A 763 7.46 3.63 0.59
N ALA A 764 6.86 4.60 1.26
CA ALA A 764 7.32 5.99 1.21
C ALA A 764 8.64 6.23 1.96
N ASN A 765 8.97 5.39 2.95
CA ASN A 765 10.11 5.57 3.85
C ASN A 765 11.15 4.44 3.80
N ARG A 766 11.31 3.84 2.63
CA ARG A 766 12.12 2.64 2.43
C ARG A 766 13.57 2.81 2.90
N GLU A 767 14.19 3.96 2.67
CA GLU A 767 15.58 4.22 3.07
C GLU A 767 15.73 4.20 4.60
N LEU A 768 14.83 4.84 5.34
CA LEU A 768 14.86 4.82 6.81
C LEU A 768 14.61 3.42 7.38
N VAL A 769 13.68 2.67 6.77
CA VAL A 769 13.36 1.31 7.21
C VAL A 769 14.51 0.33 6.94
N TYR A 770 15.04 0.29 5.72
CA TYR A 770 16.07 -0.68 5.34
C TYR A 770 17.47 -0.21 5.74
N ASP A 771 17.89 0.97 5.29
CA ASP A 771 19.24 1.45 5.53
C ASP A 771 19.38 1.98 6.96
N GLY A 772 18.41 2.74 7.47
CA GLY A 772 18.38 3.14 8.88
C GLY A 772 18.35 1.94 9.84
N GLY A 773 17.50 0.94 9.58
CA GLY A 773 17.48 -0.30 10.35
C GLY A 773 18.80 -1.11 10.27
N CYS A 774 19.44 -1.14 9.09
CA CYS A 774 20.77 -1.76 8.90
C CYS A 774 21.85 -1.09 9.75
N LEU A 775 21.82 0.24 9.84
CA LEU A 775 22.73 1.03 10.65
C LEU A 775 22.47 0.88 12.15
N VAL A 776 21.20 0.73 12.56
CA VAL A 776 20.84 0.36 13.94
C VAL A 776 21.43 -1.01 14.29
N ALA A 777 21.30 -2.01 13.42
CA ALA A 777 21.90 -3.33 13.64
C ALA A 777 23.42 -3.25 13.80
N ALA A 778 24.11 -2.52 12.93
CA ALA A 778 25.55 -2.32 13.02
C ALA A 778 25.97 -1.61 14.33
N ALA A 779 25.25 -0.56 14.73
CA ALA A 779 25.47 0.13 15.99
C ALA A 779 25.36 -0.84 17.18
N LEU A 780 24.29 -1.63 17.21
CA LEU A 780 24.04 -2.58 18.28
C LEU A 780 25.11 -3.69 18.34
N ASP A 781 25.54 -4.25 17.19
CA ASP A 781 26.60 -5.27 17.20
C ASP A 781 27.90 -4.73 17.79
N LEU A 782 28.32 -3.54 17.36
CA LEU A 782 29.51 -2.86 17.88
C LEU A 782 29.40 -2.57 19.38
N GLN A 783 28.25 -2.05 19.83
CA GLN A 783 28.01 -1.69 21.21
C GLN A 783 27.93 -2.90 22.15
N ILE A 784 27.35 -4.02 21.70
CA ILE A 784 27.33 -5.30 22.44
C ILE A 784 28.75 -5.83 22.56
N ARG A 785 29.50 -5.89 21.45
CA ARG A 785 30.88 -6.41 21.45
C ARG A 785 31.79 -5.57 22.33
N LYS A 786 31.71 -4.23 22.28
CA LYS A 786 32.51 -3.36 23.14
C LYS A 786 32.28 -3.64 24.63
N ARG A 787 31.01 -3.67 25.07
CA ARG A 787 30.62 -3.88 26.47
C ARG A 787 30.98 -5.25 26.99
N THR A 788 30.83 -6.26 26.14
CA THR A 788 31.10 -7.66 26.50
C THR A 788 32.55 -8.07 26.26
N GLN A 789 33.42 -7.15 25.82
CA GLN A 789 34.81 -7.45 25.42
C GLN A 789 34.86 -8.56 24.35
N ASN A 790 33.99 -8.41 23.34
CA ASN A 790 33.78 -9.29 22.19
C ASN A 790 33.36 -10.73 22.55
N ARG A 791 32.81 -10.94 23.76
CA ARG A 791 32.26 -12.25 24.17
C ARG A 791 30.87 -12.51 23.62
N SER A 792 30.08 -11.45 23.41
CA SER A 792 28.76 -11.53 22.80
C SER A 792 28.67 -10.59 21.60
N SER A 793 27.69 -10.83 20.74
CA SER A 793 27.43 -10.07 19.52
C SER A 793 25.93 -9.99 19.24
N LEU A 794 25.57 -9.29 18.16
CA LEU A 794 24.21 -9.28 17.64
C LEU A 794 23.72 -10.68 17.25
N ASP A 795 24.62 -11.61 16.91
CA ASP A 795 24.25 -13.00 16.59
C ASP A 795 23.53 -13.66 17.78
N ASP A 796 23.96 -13.38 19.03
CA ASP A 796 23.29 -13.90 20.23
C ASP A 796 21.87 -13.31 20.39
N VAL A 797 21.69 -12.05 19.96
CA VAL A 797 20.38 -11.38 19.97
C VAL A 797 19.47 -12.03 18.95
N MET A 798 19.95 -12.24 17.72
CA MET A 798 19.17 -12.87 16.66
C MET A 798 18.78 -14.30 17.00
N GLN A 799 19.69 -15.07 17.61
CA GLN A 799 19.38 -16.40 18.11
C GLN A 799 18.25 -16.38 19.15
N GLN A 800 18.30 -15.48 20.14
CA GLN A 800 17.24 -15.37 21.14
C GLN A 800 15.91 -14.86 20.56
N MET A 801 15.96 -13.89 19.65
CA MET A 801 14.78 -13.38 18.95
C MET A 801 14.10 -14.49 18.14
N TYR A 802 14.87 -15.28 17.39
CA TYR A 802 14.34 -16.38 16.60
C TYR A 802 13.77 -17.50 17.49
N GLN A 803 14.44 -17.85 18.59
CA GLN A 803 13.91 -18.83 19.54
C GLN A 803 12.61 -18.37 20.23
N ALA A 804 12.49 -17.07 20.51
CA ALA A 804 11.33 -16.52 21.20
C ALA A 804 10.13 -16.30 20.28
N PHE A 805 10.37 -15.87 19.04
CA PHE A 805 9.31 -15.40 18.14
C PHE A 805 9.29 -16.09 16.78
N GLY A 806 10.43 -16.58 16.27
CA GLY A 806 10.50 -17.19 14.94
C GLY A 806 10.02 -18.65 14.87
N LEU A 807 9.74 -19.26 16.01
CA LEU A 807 9.17 -20.61 16.14
C LEU A 807 7.72 -20.60 16.63
N THR A 808 7.08 -19.43 16.63
CA THR A 808 5.75 -19.16 17.19
C THR A 808 4.99 -18.20 16.27
N ASP A 809 3.68 -18.09 16.45
CA ASP A 809 2.90 -17.05 15.77
C ASP A 809 2.89 -15.70 16.53
N ASP A 810 3.63 -15.61 17.65
CA ASP A 810 3.70 -14.41 18.48
C ASP A 810 4.36 -13.23 17.76
N VAL A 811 3.75 -12.04 17.93
CA VAL A 811 4.23 -10.79 17.34
C VAL A 811 5.14 -10.08 18.34
N PHE A 812 6.41 -9.84 17.99
CA PHE A 812 7.32 -9.11 18.88
C PHE A 812 7.05 -7.59 18.88
N THR A 813 7.56 -6.92 19.92
CA THR A 813 7.57 -5.46 20.03
C THR A 813 8.97 -4.91 20.22
N MET A 814 9.18 -3.60 20.00
CA MET A 814 10.47 -2.95 20.33
C MET A 814 10.91 -3.19 21.79
N ASN A 815 9.98 -3.34 22.74
CA ASN A 815 10.33 -3.63 24.14
C ASN A 815 10.94 -5.03 24.31
N ASP A 816 10.56 -6.00 23.48
CA ASP A 816 11.16 -7.33 23.49
C ASP A 816 12.60 -7.29 22.98
N VAL A 817 12.83 -6.54 21.90
CA VAL A 817 14.17 -6.28 21.35
C VAL A 817 15.06 -5.59 22.40
N ILE A 818 14.57 -4.52 23.03
CA ILE A 818 15.26 -3.82 24.12
C ILE A 818 15.62 -4.79 25.25
N ARG A 819 14.65 -5.57 25.71
CA ARG A 819 14.84 -6.53 26.82
C ARG A 819 15.94 -7.53 26.51
N ILE A 820 15.90 -8.16 25.34
CA ILE A 820 16.87 -9.20 24.94
C ILE A 820 18.28 -8.60 24.79
N ILE A 821 18.40 -7.46 24.10
CA ILE A 821 19.68 -6.78 23.92
C ILE A 821 20.26 -6.36 25.28
N SER A 822 19.45 -5.77 26.15
CA SER A 822 19.90 -5.36 27.47
C SER A 822 20.39 -6.51 28.34
N GLN A 823 19.72 -7.66 28.26
CA GLN A 823 20.14 -8.87 28.96
C GLN A 823 21.49 -9.39 28.45
N ILE A 824 21.69 -9.41 27.13
CA ILE A 824 22.94 -9.88 26.50
C ILE A 824 24.10 -8.91 26.76
N ALA A 825 23.85 -7.61 26.63
CA ALA A 825 24.88 -6.58 26.81
C ALA A 825 25.22 -6.32 28.29
N GLY A 826 24.33 -6.68 29.21
CA GLY A 826 24.48 -6.43 30.65
C GLY A 826 24.20 -4.98 31.07
N GLU A 827 23.52 -4.20 30.23
CA GLU A 827 23.20 -2.77 30.46
C GLU A 827 21.83 -2.42 29.83
N ASP A 828 21.15 -1.39 30.35
CA ASP A 828 19.88 -0.91 29.78
C ASP A 828 20.10 -0.16 28.45
N PHE A 829 19.48 -0.64 27.38
CA PHE A 829 19.53 -0.05 26.04
C PHE A 829 18.30 0.79 25.72
N LYS A 830 17.32 0.87 26.63
CA LYS A 830 16.14 1.71 26.43
C LYS A 830 16.47 3.16 26.03
N PRO A 831 17.50 3.83 26.59
CA PRO A 831 17.89 5.17 26.12
C PRO A 831 18.29 5.20 24.64
N PHE A 832 19.10 4.24 24.17
CA PHE A 832 19.49 4.13 22.76
C PHE A 832 18.28 4.04 21.83
N PHE A 833 17.31 3.17 22.17
CA PHE A 833 16.11 3.00 21.36
C PHE A 833 15.20 4.23 21.37
N ASN A 834 15.03 4.87 22.53
CA ASN A 834 14.23 6.09 22.63
C ASN A 834 14.83 7.25 21.83
N GLU A 835 16.16 7.34 21.78
CA GLU A 835 16.88 8.43 21.14
C GLU A 835 16.97 8.25 19.62
N TYR A 836 17.40 7.07 19.16
CA TYR A 836 17.78 6.86 17.75
C TYR A 836 16.78 6.03 16.92
N VAL A 837 15.88 5.27 17.56
CA VAL A 837 14.93 4.39 16.84
C VAL A 837 13.52 4.95 16.90
N ALA A 838 13.06 5.31 18.09
CA ALA A 838 11.79 6.00 18.32
C ALA A 838 11.92 7.53 18.28
N GLY A 839 13.15 8.04 18.37
CA GLY A 839 13.47 9.45 18.18
C GLY A 839 14.10 9.70 16.81
N THR A 840 14.32 10.97 16.50
CA THR A 840 14.85 11.46 15.22
C THR A 840 16.35 11.78 15.29
N GLU A 841 17.00 11.50 16.41
CA GLU A 841 18.42 11.81 16.61
C GLU A 841 19.31 10.95 15.72
N ARG A 842 20.46 11.52 15.36
CA ARG A 842 21.43 10.85 14.50
C ARG A 842 22.13 9.73 15.25
N LEU A 843 22.22 8.54 14.63
CA LEU A 843 23.08 7.47 15.14
C LEU A 843 24.56 7.91 15.20
N PRO A 844 25.24 7.80 16.37
CA PRO A 844 26.63 8.23 16.55
C PRO A 844 27.62 7.15 16.07
N LEU A 845 27.43 6.68 14.84
CA LEU A 845 28.14 5.53 14.29
C LEU A 845 29.65 5.78 14.11
N GLU A 846 30.11 7.01 13.89
CA GLU A 846 31.55 7.32 13.80
C GLU A 846 32.28 6.95 15.08
N GLU A 847 31.65 7.15 16.23
CA GLU A 847 32.20 6.76 17.53
C GLU A 847 32.23 5.24 17.67
N TYR A 848 31.17 4.57 17.24
CA TYR A 848 31.04 3.12 17.37
C TYR A 848 31.97 2.37 16.42
N PHE A 849 32.19 2.87 15.21
CA PHE A 849 33.14 2.29 14.26
C PHE A 849 34.59 2.44 14.72
N ARG A 850 34.90 3.53 15.44
CA ARG A 850 36.21 3.70 16.09
C ARG A 850 36.49 2.61 17.14
N ASP A 851 35.46 2.09 17.80
CA ASP A 851 35.58 0.95 18.73
C ASP A 851 35.94 -0.37 18.03
N ALA A 852 35.76 -0.46 16.70
CA ALA A 852 36.23 -1.56 15.86
C ALA A 852 37.52 -1.23 15.09
N GLY A 853 38.15 -0.08 15.36
CA GLY A 853 39.41 0.28 14.72
C GLY A 853 39.25 0.79 13.29
N LEU A 854 38.10 1.41 13.00
CA LEU A 854 37.79 2.07 11.75
C LEU A 854 37.62 3.57 11.99
N ASP A 855 38.18 4.40 11.11
CA ASP A 855 37.88 5.82 11.08
C ASP A 855 36.86 6.09 9.98
N VAL A 856 35.92 6.99 10.28
CA VAL A 856 34.85 7.40 9.35
C VAL A 856 35.00 8.88 9.10
N GLU A 857 35.04 9.25 7.82
CA GLU A 857 35.03 10.62 7.34
C GLU A 857 33.71 10.86 6.61
N ILE A 858 33.03 11.96 6.95
CA ILE A 858 31.77 12.34 6.32
C ILE A 858 31.95 13.74 5.77
N GLU A 859 31.89 13.86 4.45
CA GLU A 859 31.95 15.13 3.75
C GLU A 859 30.53 15.54 3.34
N PHE A 860 30.12 16.73 3.77
CA PHE A 860 28.92 17.40 3.28
C PHE A 860 29.37 18.43 2.23
N GLY A 861 29.03 18.20 0.96
CA GLY A 861 29.56 18.97 -0.18
C GLY A 861 28.52 19.76 -0.97
N GLU A 862 28.97 20.85 -1.61
CA GLU A 862 28.28 21.58 -2.70
C GLU A 862 28.42 20.87 -4.08
N ARG A 863 28.87 19.61 -4.09
CA ARG A 863 29.06 18.81 -5.31
C ARG A 863 27.70 18.36 -5.88
N LEU A 864 27.70 17.85 -7.10
CA LEU A 864 26.47 17.40 -7.76
C LEU A 864 25.93 16.08 -7.15
N PRO A 865 24.60 15.99 -6.90
CA PRO A 865 23.97 15.09 -5.92
C PRO A 865 24.15 13.58 -6.16
N ASN A 866 24.40 13.15 -7.40
CA ASN A 866 24.92 11.84 -7.77
C ASN A 866 25.15 11.77 -9.29
N LEU A 867 25.84 10.72 -9.75
CA LEU A 867 26.12 10.49 -11.17
C LEU A 867 24.86 10.41 -12.04
N GLU A 868 23.79 9.78 -11.55
CA GLU A 868 22.55 9.63 -12.33
C GLU A 868 21.90 10.99 -12.60
N TYR A 869 21.88 11.89 -11.63
CA TYR A 869 21.42 13.26 -11.81
C TYR A 869 22.32 14.05 -12.78
N ILE A 870 23.65 13.90 -12.66
CA ILE A 870 24.58 14.51 -13.62
C ILE A 870 24.28 14.01 -15.03
N LEU A 871 24.03 12.71 -15.20
CA LEU A 871 23.80 12.11 -16.50
C LEU A 871 22.42 12.46 -17.06
N PHE A 872 21.35 12.26 -16.31
CA PHE A 872 19.97 12.41 -16.80
C PHE A 872 19.50 13.86 -16.81
N GLU A 873 19.79 14.64 -15.78
CA GLU A 873 19.22 15.98 -15.61
C GLU A 873 20.14 17.09 -16.13
N MET A 874 21.46 16.92 -16.01
CA MET A 874 22.42 17.96 -16.43
C MET A 874 23.03 17.68 -17.79
N LEU A 875 23.35 16.43 -18.07
CA LEU A 875 23.92 16.01 -19.33
C LEU A 875 22.88 15.41 -20.27
N HIS A 876 21.63 15.16 -19.86
CA HIS A 876 20.56 14.58 -20.70
C HIS A 876 20.96 13.28 -21.44
N ILE A 877 21.63 12.37 -20.74
CA ILE A 877 22.10 11.07 -21.24
C ILE A 877 21.20 9.99 -20.64
N TYR A 878 20.13 9.62 -21.37
CA TYR A 878 19.03 8.78 -20.85
C TYR A 878 19.15 7.26 -21.11
N SER A 879 20.08 6.81 -21.96
CA SER A 879 20.19 5.40 -22.34
C SER A 879 21.64 4.89 -22.33
N PHE A 880 21.82 3.63 -21.95
CA PHE A 880 23.09 2.91 -21.96
C PHE A 880 22.96 1.59 -22.72
N GLY A 881 23.56 1.53 -23.92
CA GLY A 881 23.75 0.27 -24.62
C GLY A 881 23.18 0.28 -26.04
N GLY A 882 24.04 0.58 -27.01
CA GLY A 882 23.75 0.31 -28.41
C GLY A 882 23.66 -1.21 -28.69
N PRO A 883 23.07 -1.60 -29.83
CA PRO A 883 22.72 -2.99 -30.18
C PRO A 883 23.89 -3.99 -30.26
N THR A 884 25.13 -3.53 -30.17
CA THR A 884 26.33 -4.38 -30.28
C THR A 884 27.18 -4.46 -29.02
N GLY A 885 26.71 -3.91 -27.88
CA GLY A 885 27.36 -4.08 -26.58
C GLY A 885 28.84 -3.67 -26.55
N GLY A 886 29.12 -2.36 -26.64
CA GLY A 886 30.51 -1.89 -26.56
C GLY A 886 30.79 -0.38 -26.61
N GLY A 887 29.77 0.49 -26.70
CA GLY A 887 29.94 1.95 -26.75
C GLY A 887 28.86 2.68 -25.93
N MET A 888 29.14 3.93 -25.54
CA MET A 888 28.19 4.79 -24.83
C MET A 888 27.40 5.61 -25.86
N PHE A 889 26.12 5.31 -26.07
CA PHE A 889 25.28 6.01 -27.06
C PHE A 889 24.29 6.93 -26.36
N ILE A 890 24.03 8.11 -26.92
CA ILE A 890 23.11 9.09 -26.37
C ILE A 890 21.82 9.11 -27.19
N HIS A 891 20.68 8.95 -26.52
CA HIS A 891 19.34 9.01 -27.13
C HIS A 891 18.49 10.07 -26.42
N HIS A 892 17.59 10.70 -27.17
CA HIS A 892 16.50 11.54 -26.63
C HIS A 892 16.92 12.81 -25.85
N SER A 893 17.66 13.71 -26.51
CA SER A 893 17.81 15.09 -26.05
C SER A 893 17.86 16.04 -27.25
N PRO A 894 17.27 17.26 -27.17
CA PRO A 894 17.42 18.27 -28.22
C PRO A 894 18.89 18.68 -28.49
N GLN A 895 19.81 18.35 -27.59
CA GLN A 895 21.23 18.68 -27.69
C GLN A 895 22.07 17.61 -28.43
N TYR A 896 21.57 16.38 -28.56
CA TYR A 896 22.30 15.24 -29.15
C TYR A 896 21.54 14.62 -30.33
N ARG A 897 22.22 13.78 -31.10
CA ARG A 897 21.60 12.93 -32.13
C ARG A 897 21.57 11.49 -31.65
N ASP A 898 20.57 10.74 -32.11
CA ASP A 898 20.35 9.33 -31.72
C ASP A 898 21.49 8.37 -32.10
N ASP A 899 22.51 8.81 -32.85
CA ASP A 899 23.70 8.03 -33.21
C ASP A 899 25.00 8.52 -32.55
N ASP A 900 24.92 9.50 -31.64
CA ASP A 900 26.10 10.04 -30.96
C ASP A 900 26.69 9.03 -29.96
N GLU A 901 27.95 8.63 -30.19
CA GLU A 901 28.72 7.80 -29.27
C GLU A 901 29.63 8.67 -28.39
N LEU A 902 29.41 8.74 -27.07
CA LEU A 902 30.30 9.41 -26.11
C LEU A 902 31.59 8.61 -25.93
N THR A 903 32.72 9.25 -26.25
CA THR A 903 34.05 8.61 -26.22
C THR A 903 34.96 9.18 -25.14
N HIS A 904 34.88 10.49 -24.88
CA HIS A 904 35.68 11.17 -23.86
C HIS A 904 34.90 12.26 -23.14
N ILE A 905 35.32 12.56 -21.92
CA ILE A 905 34.84 13.69 -21.11
C ILE A 905 36.07 14.47 -20.62
N ASN A 906 36.15 15.77 -20.90
CA ASN A 906 37.32 16.61 -20.61
C ASN A 906 38.63 15.97 -21.12
N GLY A 907 38.59 15.36 -22.31
CA GLY A 907 39.71 14.64 -22.91
C GLY A 907 40.05 13.29 -22.26
N THR A 908 39.33 12.86 -21.22
CA THR A 908 39.52 11.55 -20.56
C THR A 908 38.63 10.50 -21.21
N PRO A 909 39.17 9.35 -21.69
CA PRO A 909 38.36 8.30 -22.30
C PRO A 909 37.35 7.73 -21.30
N VAL A 910 36.10 7.54 -21.74
CA VAL A 910 35.03 6.94 -20.94
C VAL A 910 34.46 5.72 -21.67
N LYS A 911 34.29 4.62 -20.95
CA LYS A 911 33.65 3.39 -21.46
C LYS A 911 32.54 2.88 -20.56
N PHE A 912 32.65 3.10 -19.25
CA PHE A 912 31.69 2.65 -18.25
C PHE A 912 31.29 3.79 -17.31
N PHE A 913 30.15 3.65 -16.65
CA PHE A 913 29.69 4.58 -15.61
C PHE A 913 30.75 4.89 -14.54
N ASP A 914 31.50 3.87 -14.12
CA ASP A 914 32.54 4.03 -13.10
C ASP A 914 33.72 4.91 -13.58
N ASP A 915 33.92 5.07 -14.89
CA ASP A 915 34.92 6.00 -15.43
C ASP A 915 34.43 7.45 -15.26
N ILE A 916 33.15 7.71 -15.55
CA ILE A 916 32.54 9.03 -15.37
C ILE A 916 32.48 9.39 -13.88
N ARG A 917 32.14 8.45 -13.00
CA ARG A 917 32.16 8.68 -11.53
C ARG A 917 33.49 9.21 -11.04
N LYS A 918 34.60 8.69 -11.55
CA LYS A 918 35.95 9.12 -11.15
C LYS A 918 36.24 10.54 -11.61
N ILE A 919 35.73 10.94 -12.77
CA ILE A 919 35.99 12.26 -13.38
C ILE A 919 35.03 13.31 -12.78
N ALA A 920 33.80 12.92 -12.49
CA ALA A 920 32.73 13.81 -12.02
C ALA A 920 32.76 14.10 -10.51
N LYS A 921 33.66 13.44 -9.76
CA LYS A 921 33.76 13.57 -8.29
C LYS A 921 33.95 15.01 -7.83
N ASP A 922 34.62 15.85 -8.62
CA ASP A 922 34.92 17.24 -8.25
C ASP A 922 34.06 18.27 -8.98
N TRP A 923 33.05 17.85 -9.75
CA TRP A 923 32.22 18.76 -10.53
C TRP A 923 31.21 19.52 -9.66
N LYS A 924 30.98 20.76 -10.04
CA LYS A 924 30.07 21.70 -9.39
C LYS A 924 29.06 22.27 -10.37
N SER A 925 27.95 22.76 -9.84
CA SER A 925 27.02 23.58 -10.62
C SER A 925 27.77 24.79 -11.21
N GLY A 926 27.61 25.03 -12.51
CA GLY A 926 28.29 26.07 -13.27
C GLY A 926 29.63 25.66 -13.89
N ASP A 927 30.18 24.49 -13.58
CA ASP A 927 31.35 23.97 -14.29
C ASP A 927 31.01 23.66 -15.75
N VAL A 928 31.97 23.85 -16.65
CA VAL A 928 31.85 23.48 -18.06
C VAL A 928 32.58 22.16 -18.30
N VAL A 929 31.86 21.19 -18.85
CA VAL A 929 32.37 19.86 -19.19
C VAL A 929 32.36 19.68 -20.70
N GLU A 930 33.48 19.23 -21.28
CA GLU A 930 33.60 18.94 -22.71
C GLU A 930 33.30 17.46 -22.98
N LEU A 931 32.19 17.21 -23.67
CA LEU A 931 31.83 15.88 -24.18
C LEU A 931 32.41 15.67 -25.57
N THR A 932 33.19 14.62 -25.77
CA THR A 932 33.70 14.21 -27.09
C THR A 932 32.86 13.06 -27.61
N LEU A 933 32.02 13.36 -28.59
CA LEU A 933 31.10 12.44 -29.25
C LEU A 933 31.66 11.99 -30.60
N LYS A 934 31.29 10.80 -31.03
CA LYS A 934 31.53 10.29 -32.37
C LYS A 934 30.18 10.18 -33.09
N ARG A 935 29.99 11.07 -34.06
CA ARG A 935 28.77 11.24 -34.86
C ARG A 935 29.05 10.85 -36.29
N GLU A 936 28.35 9.86 -36.84
CA GLU A 936 28.60 9.34 -38.21
C GLU A 936 30.09 9.04 -38.50
N GLY A 937 30.83 8.58 -37.48
CA GLY A 937 32.27 8.27 -37.60
C GLY A 937 33.23 9.48 -37.53
N LYS A 938 32.74 10.68 -37.25
CA LYS A 938 33.55 11.89 -37.02
C LYS A 938 33.45 12.36 -35.57
N GLU A 939 34.55 12.91 -35.06
CA GLU A 939 34.63 13.45 -33.71
C GLU A 939 33.97 14.84 -33.62
N VAL A 940 33.14 15.04 -32.61
CA VAL A 940 32.43 16.27 -32.30
C VAL A 940 32.64 16.58 -30.82
N ILE A 941 33.08 17.80 -30.49
CA ILE A 941 33.27 18.24 -29.10
C ILE A 941 32.15 19.21 -28.75
N LEU A 942 31.44 18.94 -27.65
CA LEU A 942 30.35 19.76 -27.13
C LEU A 942 30.68 20.21 -25.70
N PRO A 943 30.88 21.53 -25.46
CA PRO A 943 30.97 22.06 -24.12
C PRO A 943 29.57 22.18 -23.50
N ILE A 944 29.39 21.62 -22.32
CA ILE A 944 28.13 21.66 -21.57
C ILE A 944 28.38 22.29 -20.22
N THR A 945 27.66 23.38 -19.95
CA THR A 945 27.63 23.96 -18.61
C THR A 945 26.70 23.12 -17.74
N LEU A 946 27.20 22.63 -16.61
CA LEU A 946 26.41 21.90 -15.63
C LEU A 946 25.46 22.87 -14.93
N SER A 947 24.28 23.11 -15.51
CA SER A 947 23.24 23.96 -14.94
C SER A 947 21.96 23.16 -14.79
N GLY A 948 21.65 22.75 -13.56
CA GLY A 948 20.39 22.08 -13.23
C GLY A 948 19.65 22.87 -12.17
N ASP A 949 18.32 22.83 -12.23
CA ASP A 949 17.45 23.45 -11.25
C ASP A 949 17.44 22.62 -9.96
N THR A 950 18.24 23.03 -8.98
CA THR A 950 18.32 22.40 -7.66
C THR A 950 17.04 22.56 -6.84
N SER A 951 16.07 23.37 -7.30
CA SER A 951 14.77 23.59 -6.65
C SER A 951 13.69 22.57 -7.05
N LYS A 952 13.94 21.68 -8.02
CA LYS A 952 12.99 20.63 -8.47
C LYS A 952 13.01 19.35 -7.62
N ARG A 953 13.57 19.39 -6.42
CA ARG A 953 13.38 18.36 -5.38
C ARG A 953 12.88 19.00 -4.08
N PRO A 954 12.26 18.21 -3.18
CA PRO A 954 11.88 18.66 -1.85
C PRO A 954 13.12 19.20 -1.10
N PRO A 955 12.92 20.11 -0.13
CA PRO A 955 14.03 20.77 0.55
C PRO A 955 14.77 19.76 1.42
N LEU A 956 15.97 19.35 0.99
CA LEU A 956 16.98 18.82 1.88
C LEU A 956 18.09 19.86 1.95
N GLU A 957 18.22 20.51 3.10
CA GLU A 957 19.26 21.49 3.42
C GLU A 957 20.69 20.88 3.47
N THR A 958 20.89 19.64 3.01
CA THR A 958 22.17 18.95 3.03
C THR A 958 22.52 18.51 1.61
N GLY A 959 23.61 19.04 1.05
CA GLY A 959 24.13 18.67 -0.28
C GLY A 959 24.59 17.21 -0.39
N VAL A 960 25.51 16.91 -1.30
CA VAL A 960 26.12 15.56 -1.43
C VAL A 960 26.69 15.12 -0.09
N ILE A 961 26.35 13.90 0.33
CA ILE A 961 26.89 13.26 1.51
C ILE A 961 27.80 12.14 1.01
N ASP A 962 29.12 12.27 1.22
CA ASP A 962 30.09 11.21 0.93
C ASP A 962 30.55 10.62 2.28
N VAL A 963 30.41 9.31 2.45
CA VAL A 963 30.91 8.58 3.63
C VAL A 963 32.11 7.74 3.22
N THR A 964 33.24 7.89 3.91
CA THR A 964 34.44 7.08 3.69
C THR A 964 34.87 6.37 4.97
N ILE A 965 35.02 5.05 4.90
CA ILE A 965 35.44 4.20 6.02
C ILE A 965 36.86 3.69 5.74
N THR A 966 37.78 4.00 6.65
CA THR A 966 39.18 3.58 6.54
C THR A 966 39.63 2.74 7.73
N LYS A 967 40.53 1.79 7.48
CA LYS A 967 41.16 1.01 8.55
C LYS A 967 42.27 1.79 9.20
N ARG A 968 42.22 1.86 10.53
CA ARG A 968 43.32 2.40 11.32
C ARG A 968 44.54 1.50 11.30
N THR A 969 45.71 2.12 11.42
CA THR A 969 46.99 1.41 11.48
C THR A 969 47.42 1.11 12.92
N ASP A 970 46.82 1.76 13.92
CA ASP A 970 47.18 1.75 15.33
C ASP A 970 46.15 1.01 16.24
N ASN A 971 45.55 -0.07 15.73
CA ASN A 971 44.47 -0.77 16.43
C ASN A 971 44.92 -1.60 17.64
N THR A 972 44.20 -1.42 18.75
CA THR A 972 44.28 -2.29 19.94
C THR A 972 43.90 -3.73 19.61
N ASP A 973 44.30 -4.69 20.45
CA ASP A 973 43.91 -6.09 20.30
C ASP A 973 42.38 -6.25 20.34
N LEU A 974 41.69 -5.51 21.21
CA LEU A 974 40.23 -5.54 21.30
C LEU A 974 39.56 -5.01 20.02
N GLN A 975 40.01 -3.88 19.47
CA GLN A 975 39.48 -3.36 18.20
C GLN A 975 39.64 -4.36 17.06
N ARG A 976 40.83 -4.98 16.94
CA ARG A 976 41.08 -6.04 15.96
C ARG A 976 40.18 -7.25 16.18
N ALA A 977 39.96 -7.65 17.44
CA ALA A 977 39.08 -8.77 17.77
C ALA A 977 37.61 -8.47 17.44
N ILE A 978 37.14 -7.26 17.74
CA ILE A 978 35.77 -6.82 17.41
C ILE A 978 35.55 -6.86 15.90
N TRP A 979 36.41 -6.20 15.11
CA TRP A 979 36.24 -6.17 13.66
C TRP A 979 36.39 -7.55 13.02
N SER A 980 37.38 -8.33 13.46
CA SER A 980 37.52 -9.71 13.01
C SER A 980 36.32 -10.58 13.39
N GLY A 981 35.67 -10.30 14.53
CA GLY A 981 34.49 -11.03 14.99
C GLY A 981 33.20 -10.65 14.27
N ILE A 982 33.15 -9.48 13.62
CA ILE A 982 32.04 -9.08 12.73
C ILE A 982 32.16 -9.82 11.39
N LEU A 983 33.38 -9.89 10.85
CA LEU A 983 33.64 -10.44 9.51
C LEU A 983 33.89 -11.95 9.48
N ARG A 984 33.88 -12.65 10.62
CA ARG A 984 34.06 -14.11 10.70
C ARG A 984 33.02 -14.74 11.61
N ASP A 985 32.71 -16.00 11.34
CA ASP A 985 31.83 -16.78 12.20
C ASP A 985 32.49 -17.06 13.55
N LYS A 986 31.69 -17.08 14.63
CA LYS A 986 32.17 -17.38 15.99
C LYS A 986 32.94 -18.71 16.05
N GLY A 987 32.53 -19.72 15.25
CA GLY A 987 33.19 -21.03 15.22
C GLY A 987 34.61 -21.04 14.67
N GLU A 988 34.97 -20.11 13.77
CA GLU A 988 36.33 -20.04 13.19
C GLU A 988 37.34 -19.32 14.11
N ILE A 989 36.85 -18.56 15.10
CA ILE A 989 37.70 -17.78 16.01
C ILE A 989 38.33 -18.70 17.08
N ASP A 990 37.63 -19.75 17.49
CA ASP A 990 38.13 -20.74 18.47
C ASP A 990 39.22 -21.67 17.89
N GLU A 991 39.17 -22.04 16.60
CA GLU A 991 40.18 -22.94 16.01
C GLU A 991 41.56 -22.32 15.79
N ARG A 992 41.67 -20.97 15.76
CA ARG A 992 42.97 -20.28 15.64
C ARG A 992 43.52 -19.75 16.96
N SER A 993 42.78 -19.92 18.05
CA SER A 993 43.18 -19.51 19.40
C SER A 993 43.59 -20.68 20.31
N SER A 994 43.58 -21.93 19.78
CA SER A 994 44.10 -23.13 20.43
C SER A 994 45.51 -23.53 19.95
#